data_AF-A0A970RRB6-F1
#
_entry.id   AF-A0A970RRB6-F1
#
_cell.length_a   1.000
_cell.length_b   1.000
_cell.length_c   1.000
_cell.angle_alpha   90.00
_cell.angle_beta   90.00
_cell.angle_gamma   90.00
#
_symmetry.space_group_name_H-M   'P 1'
#
loop_
_entity.id
_entity.type
_entity.pdbx_description
1 polymer ?
#
loop_
_entity_poly.entity_id
_entity_poly.type
_entity_poly.pdbx_seq_one_letter_code
_entity_poly.pdbx_strand_id
1 'polypeptide(L)'
;MKKMAAILLAMIITLSGVGGCGLISAFRDKTDSRSTLSDRDTETISSVEDIIIDSEEINEEIIDLIDKQIEVSGKFIKEYAASIENGTIYDSTDYDTRILQNQLTINELVFKVEGLADDLSDLNEPKSDEALMVFEAANIYMEKLNRCLADLLAVVTLYVDQSEATQPINDFNETEYGDDVYLMIEDLYAAIERTVENFKQIDSCPDYMKESMDIYTRKMGIYLKMLEEWYDGLSLNDPLRLASGNQLMIRQNVDVVRFEAELFELYDLQYIKVRERLEGNISQLKDELLENCAVLGKPAKKIPEVTFTYLDEIPTVTVDYNYAQTIYPGLYSSLDSVVNLTASSDHGSIEVMLTVEIPGLTQKFQQKLTISEQVTKLLLKPPLLIENLNLESSRETQLRLTIEDLDNDRTILEETKTVSLMSVYDFLLHDDEFGIASRDNVLAWLTPESDAILNLRRSAITWIDYWSEGQINSLIGYQDYGLFDDPALNTYIQIIAIQGAISDLGVRYNMGPFSMSEGINQRVMLPDKVLSSGSGICIETAILFASAIQSTDMHAMILFLPGHAQVAVETGYMSGEYYLVETTLLPFAGDEEEEMDRLVRYLTADEWTQYLEDPWGDGSGGAYVVDCDLVHVLGFKAIGYK
;
A
#
# COMPACT_ATOMS: atom_id res chain seq x y z
N MET A 1 -22.03 -11.07 6.06
CA MET A 1 -21.62 -12.47 6.35
C MET A 1 -21.70 -13.34 5.10
N LYS A 2 -22.42 -14.48 4.95
CA LYS A 2 -22.25 -15.40 3.77
C LYS A 2 -22.13 -14.73 2.39
N LYS A 3 -23.04 -13.82 2.02
CA LYS A 3 -22.94 -13.04 0.77
C LYS A 3 -21.72 -12.09 0.70
N MET A 4 -21.28 -11.59 1.85
CA MET A 4 -20.11 -10.71 1.99
C MET A 4 -18.81 -11.51 2.02
N ALA A 5 -18.81 -12.74 2.56
CA ALA A 5 -17.72 -13.70 2.40
C ALA A 5 -17.59 -14.13 0.92
N ALA A 6 -18.70 -14.45 0.25
CA ALA A 6 -18.70 -14.69 -1.21
C ALA A 6 -18.19 -13.48 -2.01
N ILE A 7 -18.54 -12.25 -1.60
CA ILE A 7 -18.02 -11.01 -2.20
C ILE A 7 -16.53 -10.83 -1.90
N LEU A 8 -16.04 -11.17 -0.70
CA LEU A 8 -14.62 -11.13 -0.33
C LEU A 8 -13.79 -12.13 -1.15
N LEU A 9 -14.24 -13.39 -1.21
CA LEU A 9 -13.61 -14.48 -1.96
C LEU A 9 -13.50 -14.13 -3.45
N ALA A 10 -14.54 -13.51 -4.02
CA ALA A 10 -14.55 -13.03 -5.39
C ALA A 10 -13.49 -11.97 -5.74
N MET A 11 -12.75 -11.42 -4.77
CA MET A 11 -11.70 -10.40 -4.96
C MET A 11 -10.29 -10.90 -4.64
N ILE A 12 -10.08 -12.20 -4.38
CA ILE A 12 -8.78 -12.69 -3.87
C ILE A 12 -8.22 -13.88 -4.71
N ILE A 13 -9.00 -14.41 -5.65
CA ILE A 13 -8.77 -15.75 -6.22
C ILE A 13 -8.27 -15.72 -7.68
N THR A 14 -6.98 -15.99 -7.91
CA THR A 14 -6.40 -16.30 -9.25
C THR A 14 -5.21 -17.32 -9.20
N LEU A 15 -5.09 -18.17 -10.26
CA LEU A 15 -4.17 -19.29 -10.67
C LEU A 15 -3.66 -20.50 -9.82
N SER A 16 -3.42 -21.61 -10.57
CA SER A 16 -2.13 -22.37 -10.71
C SER A 16 -2.17 -23.18 -12.04
N GLY A 17 -1.14 -23.80 -12.66
CA GLY A 17 0.31 -23.96 -12.40
C GLY A 17 0.95 -25.04 -13.36
N VAL A 18 2.10 -25.61 -12.98
CA VAL A 18 2.78 -26.87 -13.43
C VAL A 18 3.83 -26.81 -14.59
N GLY A 19 5.03 -27.40 -14.38
CA GLY A 19 6.13 -27.52 -15.38
C GLY A 19 7.05 -28.78 -15.28
N GLY A 20 8.15 -28.87 -16.07
CA GLY A 20 9.18 -29.95 -15.93
C GLY A 20 10.31 -30.19 -16.99
N CYS A 21 11.53 -29.67 -16.75
CA CYS A 21 12.92 -30.19 -16.94
C CYS A 21 13.53 -30.89 -18.22
N GLY A 22 14.59 -30.26 -18.80
CA GLY A 22 15.98 -30.77 -19.05
C GLY A 22 16.36 -31.61 -20.31
N LEU A 23 17.63 -31.77 -20.79
CA LEU A 23 18.99 -31.23 -20.50
C LEU A 23 20.08 -31.72 -21.56
N ILE A 24 21.16 -30.93 -21.83
CA ILE A 24 22.62 -31.31 -22.05
C ILE A 24 23.26 -31.68 -23.46
N SER A 25 24.14 -30.76 -23.97
CA SER A 25 25.57 -30.89 -24.48
C SER A 25 25.97 -31.73 -25.74
N ALA A 26 27.13 -31.57 -26.45
CA ALA A 26 28.19 -30.51 -26.57
C ALA A 26 29.29 -30.82 -27.65
N PHE A 27 30.13 -29.81 -27.98
CA PHE A 27 31.60 -29.79 -28.21
C PHE A 27 32.33 -30.04 -29.57
N ARG A 28 33.17 -29.02 -29.94
CA ARG A 28 34.61 -29.06 -30.42
C ARG A 28 35.02 -29.55 -31.84
N ASP A 29 36.16 -29.14 -32.45
CA ASP A 29 37.31 -28.26 -32.06
C ASP A 29 38.05 -27.66 -33.31
N LYS A 30 38.45 -26.37 -33.24
CA LYS A 30 39.77 -25.75 -33.62
C LYS A 30 40.42 -25.71 -35.04
N THR A 31 40.65 -24.46 -35.50
CA THR A 31 41.96 -23.80 -35.89
C THR A 31 42.71 -24.14 -37.20
N ASP A 32 43.55 -23.27 -37.82
CA ASP A 32 43.97 -21.87 -37.56
C ASP A 32 44.52 -21.13 -38.82
N SER A 33 44.17 -19.85 -39.02
CA SER A 33 44.99 -18.72 -39.57
C SER A 33 45.79 -18.84 -40.90
N ARG A 34 45.72 -17.86 -41.84
CA ARG A 34 46.36 -16.51 -41.83
C ARG A 34 46.12 -15.62 -43.10
N SER A 35 45.31 -14.56 -42.95
CA SER A 35 45.63 -13.12 -43.11
C SER A 35 45.69 -12.45 -44.49
N THR A 36 44.90 -11.42 -44.85
CA THR A 36 43.61 -10.87 -44.32
C THR A 36 43.53 -10.58 -42.81
N LEU A 37 42.33 -10.56 -42.19
CA LEU A 37 42.10 -11.23 -40.90
C LEU A 37 42.58 -12.68 -41.00
N SER A 38 43.06 -13.30 -39.92
CA SER A 38 43.52 -14.68 -40.06
C SER A 38 42.38 -15.59 -40.57
N ASP A 39 42.64 -16.69 -41.27
CA ASP A 39 41.53 -17.54 -41.76
C ASP A 39 40.59 -17.93 -40.60
N ARG A 40 41.17 -18.16 -39.40
CA ARG A 40 40.48 -18.29 -38.12
C ARG A 40 39.71 -17.03 -37.71
N ASP A 41 40.32 -15.85 -37.70
CA ASP A 41 39.61 -14.62 -37.27
C ASP A 41 38.49 -14.27 -38.26
N THR A 42 38.66 -14.59 -39.55
CA THR A 42 37.65 -14.40 -40.60
C THR A 42 36.49 -15.39 -40.43
N GLU A 43 36.81 -16.65 -40.15
CA GLU A 43 35.85 -17.70 -39.79
C GLU A 43 35.08 -17.32 -38.50
N THR A 44 35.79 -16.87 -37.46
CA THR A 44 35.19 -16.41 -36.19
C THR A 44 34.27 -15.21 -36.41
N ILE A 45 34.68 -14.20 -37.19
CA ILE A 45 33.82 -13.04 -37.50
C ILE A 45 32.61 -13.44 -38.34
N SER A 46 32.74 -14.38 -39.28
CA SER A 46 31.60 -14.93 -40.02
C SER A 46 30.63 -15.67 -39.11
N SER A 47 31.14 -16.50 -38.19
CA SER A 47 30.29 -17.20 -37.21
C SER A 47 29.63 -16.24 -36.21
N VAL A 48 30.30 -15.14 -35.84
CA VAL A 48 29.66 -14.07 -35.05
C VAL A 48 28.54 -13.40 -35.87
N GLU A 49 28.77 -13.08 -37.15
CA GLU A 49 27.74 -12.52 -38.04
C GLU A 49 26.52 -13.47 -38.14
N ASP A 50 26.76 -14.76 -38.38
CA ASP A 50 25.70 -15.78 -38.43
C ASP A 50 24.93 -15.88 -37.08
N ILE A 51 25.63 -15.94 -35.94
CA ILE A 51 25.02 -15.99 -34.60
C ILE A 51 24.18 -14.75 -34.27
N ILE A 52 24.62 -13.56 -34.68
CA ILE A 52 23.86 -12.32 -34.48
C ILE A 52 22.62 -12.28 -35.39
N ILE A 53 22.71 -12.78 -36.62
CA ILE A 53 21.55 -12.94 -37.52
C ILE A 53 20.54 -13.94 -36.94
N ASP A 54 20.99 -15.09 -36.45
CA ASP A 54 20.12 -16.11 -35.83
C ASP A 54 19.42 -15.59 -34.55
N SER A 55 19.96 -14.54 -33.91
CA SER A 55 19.30 -13.87 -32.78
C SER A 55 18.14 -12.94 -33.17
N GLU A 56 17.97 -12.58 -34.45
CA GLU A 56 16.92 -11.65 -34.88
C GLU A 56 15.51 -12.23 -34.67
N GLU A 57 15.29 -13.50 -35.01
CA GLU A 57 14.00 -14.20 -34.80
C GLU A 57 13.64 -14.26 -33.30
N ILE A 58 14.65 -14.46 -32.44
CA ILE A 58 14.48 -14.47 -30.98
C ILE A 58 14.05 -13.08 -30.48
N ASN A 59 14.69 -12.01 -30.97
CA ASN A 59 14.33 -10.64 -30.57
C ASN A 59 12.91 -10.26 -31.02
N GLU A 60 12.50 -10.65 -32.23
CA GLU A 60 11.12 -10.48 -32.70
C GLU A 60 10.11 -11.28 -31.85
N GLU A 61 10.41 -12.52 -31.48
CA GLU A 61 9.58 -13.33 -30.58
C GLU A 61 9.44 -12.69 -29.18
N ILE A 62 10.51 -12.10 -28.62
CA ILE A 62 10.46 -11.41 -27.32
C ILE A 62 9.55 -10.17 -27.42
N ILE A 63 9.71 -9.34 -28.45
CA ILE A 63 8.91 -8.11 -28.61
C ILE A 63 7.43 -8.45 -28.82
N ASP A 64 7.11 -9.47 -29.63
CA ASP A 64 5.74 -9.95 -29.83
C ASP A 64 5.11 -10.52 -28.54
N LEU A 65 5.89 -11.21 -27.69
CA LEU A 65 5.44 -11.65 -26.37
C LEU A 65 5.11 -10.46 -25.46
N ILE A 66 6.00 -9.45 -25.42
CA ILE A 66 5.82 -8.24 -24.60
C ILE A 66 4.58 -7.46 -25.05
N ASP A 67 4.45 -7.14 -26.34
CA ASP A 67 3.36 -6.32 -26.88
C ASP A 67 1.99 -6.96 -26.57
N LYS A 68 1.88 -8.27 -26.78
CA LYS A 68 0.67 -9.04 -26.46
C LYS A 68 0.40 -9.14 -24.96
N GLN A 69 1.43 -9.17 -24.11
CA GLN A 69 1.23 -9.20 -22.66
C GLN A 69 0.68 -7.87 -22.16
N ILE A 70 1.25 -6.74 -22.60
CA ILE A 70 0.80 -5.39 -22.23
C ILE A 70 -0.64 -5.14 -22.70
N GLU A 71 -1.01 -5.56 -23.92
CA GLU A 71 -2.40 -5.44 -24.42
C GLU A 71 -3.39 -6.21 -23.53
N VAL A 72 -3.03 -7.43 -23.15
CA VAL A 72 -3.87 -8.34 -22.35
C VAL A 72 -3.96 -7.88 -20.89
N SER A 73 -2.86 -7.41 -20.30
CA SER A 73 -2.80 -6.88 -18.93
C SER A 73 -3.59 -5.57 -18.79
N GLY A 74 -3.40 -4.60 -19.68
CA GLY A 74 -4.15 -3.35 -19.66
C GLY A 74 -5.67 -3.53 -19.83
N LYS A 75 -6.11 -4.62 -20.49
CA LYS A 75 -7.52 -5.04 -20.51
C LYS A 75 -7.94 -5.66 -19.18
N PHE A 76 -7.14 -6.61 -18.66
CA PHE A 76 -7.38 -7.31 -17.41
C PHE A 76 -7.55 -6.35 -16.23
N ILE A 77 -6.56 -5.49 -15.94
CA ILE A 77 -6.57 -4.53 -14.83
C ILE A 77 -7.86 -3.70 -14.84
N LYS A 78 -8.25 -3.20 -16.02
CA LYS A 78 -9.43 -2.35 -16.20
C LYS A 78 -10.75 -3.10 -15.99
N GLU A 79 -10.88 -4.31 -16.54
CA GLU A 79 -12.12 -5.09 -16.38
C GLU A 79 -12.25 -5.66 -14.96
N TYR A 80 -11.13 -6.01 -14.33
CA TYR A 80 -11.04 -6.44 -12.94
C TYR A 80 -11.45 -5.31 -11.98
N ALA A 81 -10.81 -4.13 -12.05
CA ALA A 81 -11.20 -2.98 -11.23
C ALA A 81 -12.70 -2.62 -11.40
N ALA A 82 -13.20 -2.67 -12.64
CA ALA A 82 -14.62 -2.44 -12.90
C ALA A 82 -15.53 -3.56 -12.35
N SER A 83 -15.11 -4.83 -12.32
CA SER A 83 -15.95 -5.90 -11.73
C SER A 83 -16.08 -5.72 -10.23
N ILE A 84 -14.98 -5.32 -9.56
CA ILE A 84 -14.91 -5.02 -8.13
C ILE A 84 -15.81 -3.83 -7.77
N GLU A 85 -15.71 -2.71 -8.48
CA GLU A 85 -16.60 -1.53 -8.31
C GLU A 85 -18.09 -1.92 -8.41
N ASN A 86 -18.42 -2.88 -9.27
CA ASN A 86 -19.79 -3.38 -9.46
C ASN A 86 -20.17 -4.54 -8.51
N GLY A 87 -19.27 -4.99 -7.62
CA GLY A 87 -19.52 -6.10 -6.69
C GLY A 87 -19.71 -7.46 -7.39
N THR A 88 -18.97 -7.69 -8.48
CA THR A 88 -19.06 -8.87 -9.34
C THR A 88 -17.72 -9.60 -9.46
N ILE A 89 -17.79 -10.94 -9.53
CA ILE A 89 -16.63 -11.81 -9.72
C ILE A 89 -16.06 -11.60 -11.14
N TYR A 90 -14.75 -11.40 -11.26
CA TYR A 90 -14.05 -11.48 -12.53
C TYR A 90 -13.56 -12.90 -12.79
N ASP A 91 -13.58 -13.34 -14.05
CA ASP A 91 -12.95 -14.60 -14.47
C ASP A 91 -11.58 -14.30 -15.06
N SER A 92 -10.54 -14.52 -14.26
CA SER A 92 -9.14 -14.32 -14.62
C SER A 92 -8.56 -15.42 -15.49
N THR A 93 -9.25 -16.55 -15.69
CA THR A 93 -8.69 -17.80 -16.24
C THR A 93 -7.94 -17.63 -17.56
N ASP A 94 -8.39 -16.72 -18.42
CA ASP A 94 -7.75 -16.40 -19.71
C ASP A 94 -6.42 -15.63 -19.52
N TYR A 95 -6.40 -14.63 -18.63
CA TYR A 95 -5.18 -13.89 -18.26
C TYR A 95 -4.17 -14.82 -17.59
N ASP A 96 -4.69 -15.69 -16.72
CA ASP A 96 -3.93 -16.63 -15.92
C ASP A 96 -3.24 -17.70 -16.76
N THR A 97 -4.01 -18.32 -17.66
CA THR A 97 -3.49 -19.24 -18.67
C THR A 97 -2.42 -18.57 -19.54
N ARG A 98 -2.57 -17.26 -19.82
CA ARG A 98 -1.61 -16.51 -20.62
C ARG A 98 -0.28 -16.28 -19.88
N ILE A 99 -0.28 -16.00 -18.58
CA ILE A 99 0.97 -15.85 -17.82
C ILE A 99 1.74 -17.18 -17.76
N LEU A 100 1.06 -18.31 -17.56
CA LEU A 100 1.69 -19.63 -17.61
C LEU A 100 2.27 -19.95 -19.01
N GLN A 101 1.58 -19.56 -20.08
CA GLN A 101 2.12 -19.67 -21.44
C GLN A 101 3.34 -18.78 -21.65
N ASN A 102 3.31 -17.52 -21.20
CA ASN A 102 4.47 -16.64 -21.25
C ASN A 102 5.66 -17.23 -20.49
N GLN A 103 5.45 -17.86 -19.32
CA GLN A 103 6.52 -18.53 -18.57
C GLN A 103 7.21 -19.60 -19.42
N LEU A 104 6.45 -20.45 -20.10
CA LEU A 104 6.99 -21.48 -20.98
C LEU A 104 7.75 -20.87 -22.16
N THR A 105 7.17 -19.88 -22.86
CA THR A 105 7.81 -19.23 -23.99
C THR A 105 9.08 -18.47 -23.58
N ILE A 106 9.10 -17.79 -22.43
CA ILE A 106 10.32 -17.13 -21.91
C ILE A 106 11.41 -18.17 -21.61
N ASN A 107 11.07 -19.31 -21.01
CA ASN A 107 12.05 -20.39 -20.78
C ASN A 107 12.59 -21.00 -22.09
N GLU A 108 11.75 -21.14 -23.12
CA GLU A 108 12.18 -21.57 -24.46
C GLU A 108 13.12 -20.53 -25.10
N LEU A 109 12.83 -19.23 -24.96
CA LEU A 109 13.66 -18.13 -25.45
C LEU A 109 15.00 -18.05 -24.70
N VAL A 110 15.01 -18.22 -23.37
CA VAL A 110 16.24 -18.34 -22.57
C VAL A 110 17.11 -19.47 -23.12
N PHE A 111 16.55 -20.66 -23.33
CA PHE A 111 17.30 -21.78 -23.89
C PHE A 111 17.86 -21.50 -25.29
N LYS A 112 17.13 -20.76 -26.14
CA LYS A 112 17.65 -20.32 -27.47
C LYS A 112 18.84 -19.36 -27.33
N VAL A 113 18.75 -18.34 -26.46
CA VAL A 113 19.83 -17.34 -26.27
C VAL A 113 21.05 -17.97 -25.57
N GLU A 114 20.82 -18.82 -24.56
CA GLU A 114 21.89 -19.62 -23.94
C GLU A 114 22.61 -20.50 -24.97
N GLY A 115 21.87 -21.12 -25.90
CA GLY A 115 22.45 -21.89 -27.00
C GLY A 115 23.36 -21.05 -27.92
N LEU A 116 22.91 -19.85 -28.33
CA LEU A 116 23.72 -18.93 -29.14
C LEU A 116 24.94 -18.39 -28.37
N ALA A 117 24.81 -18.19 -27.05
CA ALA A 117 25.92 -17.77 -26.18
C ALA A 117 26.94 -18.91 -25.98
N ASP A 118 26.49 -20.15 -25.84
CA ASP A 118 27.34 -21.34 -25.80
C ASP A 118 28.10 -21.51 -27.12
N ASP A 119 27.41 -21.43 -28.27
CA ASP A 119 28.02 -21.50 -29.61
C ASP A 119 29.06 -20.38 -29.82
N LEU A 120 28.77 -19.15 -29.37
CA LEU A 120 29.71 -18.03 -29.36
C LEU A 120 30.94 -18.32 -28.49
N SER A 121 30.75 -18.93 -27.31
CA SER A 121 31.82 -19.25 -26.37
C SER A 121 32.74 -20.39 -26.85
N ASP A 122 32.23 -21.32 -27.66
CA ASP A 122 32.98 -22.43 -28.25
C ASP A 122 33.81 -21.98 -29.49
N LEU A 123 33.62 -20.75 -29.99
CA LEU A 123 34.43 -20.15 -31.06
C LEU A 123 35.88 -19.92 -30.65
N ASN A 124 36.76 -19.80 -31.65
CA ASN A 124 38.19 -19.64 -31.43
C ASN A 124 38.58 -18.16 -31.24
N GLU A 125 38.65 -17.69 -29.99
CA GLU A 125 39.11 -16.34 -29.56
C GLU A 125 40.04 -15.63 -30.58
N PRO A 126 39.66 -14.47 -31.14
CA PRO A 126 40.45 -13.82 -32.19
C PRO A 126 41.84 -13.38 -31.76
N LYS A 127 42.74 -13.19 -32.74
CA LYS A 127 44.15 -12.77 -32.51
C LYS A 127 44.47 -11.34 -32.92
N SER A 128 43.54 -10.66 -33.58
CA SER A 128 43.67 -9.25 -33.95
C SER A 128 42.77 -8.43 -33.06
N ASP A 129 43.27 -7.28 -32.60
CA ASP A 129 42.60 -6.42 -31.64
C ASP A 129 41.20 -6.02 -32.14
N GLU A 130 41.05 -5.72 -33.44
CA GLU A 130 39.77 -5.33 -34.03
C GLU A 130 38.74 -6.48 -34.09
N ALA A 131 39.17 -7.73 -34.34
CA ALA A 131 38.27 -8.88 -34.29
C ALA A 131 37.95 -9.30 -32.85
N LEU A 132 38.87 -9.10 -31.91
CA LEU A 132 38.62 -9.34 -30.49
C LEU A 132 37.55 -8.37 -29.96
N MET A 133 37.60 -7.09 -30.33
CA MET A 133 36.55 -6.11 -29.98
C MET A 133 35.16 -6.53 -30.47
N VAL A 134 35.03 -7.08 -31.69
CA VAL A 134 33.74 -7.59 -32.20
C VAL A 134 33.30 -8.83 -31.43
N PHE A 135 34.22 -9.74 -31.09
CA PHE A 135 33.92 -10.92 -30.29
C PHE A 135 33.48 -10.57 -28.86
N GLU A 136 34.15 -9.61 -28.20
CA GLU A 136 33.77 -9.10 -26.88
C GLU A 136 32.40 -8.39 -26.92
N ALA A 137 32.15 -7.55 -27.94
CA ALA A 137 30.86 -6.89 -28.16
C ALA A 137 29.70 -7.89 -28.39
N ALA A 138 29.95 -9.01 -29.10
CA ALA A 138 28.97 -10.07 -29.28
C ALA A 138 28.63 -10.79 -27.96
N ASN A 139 29.62 -10.99 -27.08
CA ASN A 139 29.37 -11.54 -25.74
C ASN A 139 28.52 -10.58 -24.88
N ILE A 140 28.81 -9.28 -24.94
CA ILE A 140 28.03 -8.23 -24.25
C ILE A 140 26.58 -8.17 -24.79
N TYR A 141 26.38 -8.34 -26.10
CA TYR A 141 25.06 -8.41 -26.71
C TYR A 141 24.25 -9.62 -26.18
N MET A 142 24.87 -10.81 -26.15
CA MET A 142 24.22 -12.02 -25.60
C MET A 142 23.94 -11.90 -24.10
N GLU A 143 24.83 -11.26 -23.33
CA GLU A 143 24.57 -10.98 -21.91
C GLU A 143 23.36 -10.04 -21.74
N LYS A 144 23.24 -9.00 -22.57
CA LYS A 144 22.10 -8.07 -22.55
C LYS A 144 20.77 -8.75 -22.91
N LEU A 145 20.75 -9.62 -23.93
CA LEU A 145 19.56 -10.41 -24.26
C LEU A 145 19.16 -11.36 -23.11
N ASN A 146 20.12 -12.05 -22.50
CA ASN A 146 19.87 -12.92 -21.35
C ASN A 146 19.32 -12.15 -20.14
N ARG A 147 19.83 -10.94 -19.86
CA ARG A 147 19.29 -10.06 -18.80
C ARG A 147 17.85 -9.63 -19.07
N CYS A 148 17.53 -9.26 -20.31
CA CYS A 148 16.15 -8.95 -20.71
C CYS A 148 15.20 -10.13 -20.43
N LEU A 149 15.59 -11.36 -20.81
CA LEU A 149 14.81 -12.55 -20.55
C LEU A 149 14.71 -12.90 -19.06
N ALA A 150 15.79 -12.73 -18.29
CA ALA A 150 15.80 -12.93 -16.85
C ALA A 150 14.85 -11.96 -16.12
N ASP A 151 14.80 -10.69 -16.54
CA ASP A 151 13.87 -9.69 -16.02
C ASP A 151 12.40 -10.09 -16.29
N LEU A 152 12.08 -10.55 -17.51
CA LEU A 152 10.73 -11.04 -17.84
C LEU A 152 10.36 -12.30 -17.04
N LEU A 153 11.31 -13.23 -16.89
CA LEU A 153 11.11 -14.45 -16.13
C LEU A 153 10.87 -14.17 -14.64
N ALA A 154 11.58 -13.18 -14.08
CA ALA A 154 11.42 -12.80 -12.67
C ALA A 154 10.01 -12.25 -12.39
N VAL A 155 9.47 -11.40 -13.28
CA VAL A 155 8.09 -10.89 -13.19
C VAL A 155 7.07 -12.03 -13.24
N VAL A 156 7.18 -12.91 -14.23
CA VAL A 156 6.25 -14.05 -14.39
C VAL A 156 6.36 -15.04 -13.23
N THR A 157 7.56 -15.28 -12.69
CA THR A 157 7.76 -16.17 -11.55
C THR A 157 7.12 -15.60 -10.28
N LEU A 158 7.30 -14.31 -9.99
CA LEU A 158 6.62 -13.66 -8.85
C LEU A 158 5.09 -13.78 -8.97
N TYR A 159 4.53 -13.56 -10.15
CA TYR A 159 3.09 -13.67 -10.37
C TYR A 159 2.58 -15.11 -10.14
N VAL A 160 3.31 -16.13 -10.60
CA VAL A 160 2.97 -17.54 -10.34
C VAL A 160 3.08 -17.87 -8.85
N ASP A 161 4.13 -17.42 -8.15
CA ASP A 161 4.32 -17.69 -6.72
C ASP A 161 3.28 -16.98 -5.83
N GLN A 162 2.88 -15.75 -6.17
CA GLN A 162 1.74 -15.06 -5.54
C GLN A 162 0.46 -15.85 -5.65
N SER A 163 0.25 -16.41 -6.82
CA SER A 163 -0.95 -17.15 -7.13
C SER A 163 -1.00 -18.52 -6.45
N GLU A 164 0.13 -19.23 -6.39
CA GLU A 164 0.24 -20.42 -5.54
C GLU A 164 0.05 -20.06 -4.06
N ALA A 165 0.46 -18.87 -3.63
CA ALA A 165 0.24 -18.37 -2.27
C ALA A 165 -1.23 -18.07 -1.93
N THR A 166 -2.07 -17.65 -2.89
CA THR A 166 -3.53 -17.41 -2.66
C THR A 166 -4.37 -18.68 -2.58
N GLN A 167 -3.84 -19.83 -3.00
CA GLN A 167 -4.58 -21.11 -3.04
C GLN A 167 -5.44 -21.45 -1.79
N PRO A 168 -5.03 -21.17 -0.54
CA PRO A 168 -5.89 -21.41 0.63
C PRO A 168 -7.24 -20.67 0.60
N ILE A 169 -7.29 -19.48 0.00
CA ILE A 169 -8.52 -18.69 -0.18
C ILE A 169 -9.27 -19.16 -1.45
N ASN A 170 -8.52 -19.58 -2.47
CA ASN A 170 -9.07 -20.12 -3.73
C ASN A 170 -9.84 -21.43 -3.53
N ASP A 171 -9.36 -22.27 -2.61
CA ASP A 171 -10.01 -23.53 -2.21
C ASP A 171 -11.19 -23.32 -1.23
N PHE A 172 -11.35 -22.11 -0.67
CA PHE A 172 -12.42 -21.85 0.30
C PHE A 172 -13.79 -21.73 -0.39
N ASN A 173 -14.75 -22.53 0.07
CA ASN A 173 -16.10 -22.60 -0.51
C ASN A 173 -17.16 -22.30 0.55
N GLU A 174 -17.72 -21.09 0.55
CA GLU A 174 -18.68 -20.65 1.57
C GLU A 174 -20.00 -21.43 1.55
N THR A 175 -20.27 -22.19 0.47
CA THR A 175 -21.50 -22.98 0.32
C THR A 175 -21.51 -24.28 1.13
N GLU A 176 -20.35 -24.77 1.60
CA GLU A 176 -20.26 -26.05 2.33
C GLU A 176 -20.75 -25.97 3.78
N TYR A 177 -20.69 -24.77 4.37
CA TYR A 177 -20.93 -24.52 5.79
C TYR A 177 -22.41 -24.57 6.22
N GLY A 178 -23.35 -24.69 5.27
CA GLY A 178 -24.77 -24.74 5.59
C GLY A 178 -25.21 -23.47 6.30
N ASP A 179 -25.62 -23.56 7.57
CA ASP A 179 -25.94 -22.42 8.46
C ASP A 179 -24.90 -22.16 9.57
N ASP A 180 -23.78 -22.89 9.58
CA ASP A 180 -22.71 -22.71 10.56
C ASP A 180 -21.78 -21.55 10.17
N VAL A 181 -22.19 -20.33 10.55
CA VAL A 181 -21.44 -19.10 10.23
C VAL A 181 -20.16 -18.99 11.07
N TYR A 182 -20.09 -19.60 12.26
CA TYR A 182 -18.89 -19.57 13.09
C TYR A 182 -17.77 -20.39 12.47
N LEU A 183 -18.06 -21.65 12.09
CA LEU A 183 -17.08 -22.49 11.41
C LEU A 183 -16.63 -21.88 10.05
N MET A 184 -17.56 -21.24 9.33
CA MET A 184 -17.24 -20.49 8.10
C MET A 184 -16.26 -19.33 8.36
N ILE A 185 -16.40 -18.60 9.48
CA ILE A 185 -15.48 -17.51 9.85
C ILE A 185 -14.12 -18.06 10.30
N GLU A 186 -14.11 -19.12 11.11
CA GLU A 186 -12.88 -19.76 11.61
C GLU A 186 -12.02 -20.32 10.46
N ASP A 187 -12.62 -21.06 9.52
CA ASP A 187 -11.91 -21.60 8.35
C ASP A 187 -11.45 -20.49 7.37
N LEU A 188 -12.25 -19.43 7.20
CA LEU A 188 -11.88 -18.29 6.35
C LEU A 188 -10.74 -17.48 6.96
N TYR A 189 -10.70 -17.34 8.29
CA TYR A 189 -9.58 -16.73 9.01
C TYR A 189 -8.31 -17.54 8.75
N ALA A 190 -8.37 -18.87 8.91
CA ALA A 190 -7.23 -19.75 8.67
C ALA A 190 -6.75 -19.72 7.20
N ALA A 191 -7.66 -19.58 6.23
CA ALA A 191 -7.32 -19.41 4.82
C ALA A 191 -6.57 -18.10 4.55
N ILE A 192 -7.06 -16.98 5.10
CA ILE A 192 -6.42 -15.66 4.95
C ILE A 192 -5.08 -15.61 5.69
N GLU A 193 -5.01 -16.11 6.93
CA GLU A 193 -3.77 -16.17 7.71
C GLU A 193 -2.70 -16.94 6.95
N ARG A 194 -3.04 -18.13 6.44
CA ARG A 194 -2.13 -18.96 5.66
C ARG A 194 -1.68 -18.30 4.35
N THR A 195 -2.57 -17.57 3.66
CA THR A 195 -2.18 -16.82 2.45
C THR A 195 -1.21 -15.67 2.79
N VAL A 196 -1.46 -14.96 3.88
CA VAL A 196 -0.54 -13.92 4.40
C VAL A 196 0.80 -14.51 4.86
N GLU A 197 0.83 -15.73 5.40
CA GLU A 197 2.07 -16.46 5.68
C GLU A 197 2.79 -16.94 4.41
N ASN A 198 2.05 -17.39 3.39
CA ASN A 198 2.62 -17.80 2.11
C ASN A 198 3.26 -16.60 1.39
N PHE A 199 2.61 -15.43 1.34
CA PHE A 199 3.18 -14.23 0.72
C PHE A 199 4.52 -13.82 1.34
N LYS A 200 4.67 -13.95 2.68
CA LYS A 200 5.92 -13.68 3.40
C LYS A 200 7.06 -14.68 3.08
N GLN A 201 6.77 -15.76 2.37
CA GLN A 201 7.71 -16.81 1.97
C GLN A 201 8.05 -16.75 0.46
N ILE A 202 7.57 -15.75 -0.28
CA ILE A 202 7.89 -15.58 -1.70
C ILE A 202 9.30 -14.99 -1.85
N ASP A 203 10.28 -15.88 -1.95
CA ASP A 203 11.70 -15.54 -2.16
C ASP A 203 12.00 -15.04 -3.59
N SER A 204 11.11 -15.25 -4.57
CA SER A 204 11.28 -14.85 -5.97
C SER A 204 11.02 -13.37 -6.26
N CYS A 205 10.47 -12.63 -5.29
CA CYS A 205 10.08 -11.23 -5.47
C CYS A 205 11.30 -10.36 -5.84
N PRO A 206 11.31 -9.67 -7.00
CA PRO A 206 12.40 -8.75 -7.37
C PRO A 206 12.54 -7.62 -6.35
N ASP A 207 13.76 -7.14 -6.11
CA ASP A 207 14.05 -6.15 -5.06
C ASP A 207 13.18 -4.89 -5.17
N TYR A 208 12.87 -4.45 -6.40
CA TYR A 208 12.02 -3.28 -6.65
C TYR A 208 10.54 -3.46 -6.30
N MET A 209 10.07 -4.70 -6.13
CA MET A 209 8.66 -4.99 -5.79
C MET A 209 8.45 -5.32 -4.33
N LYS A 210 9.52 -5.57 -3.56
CA LYS A 210 9.43 -6.01 -2.16
C LYS A 210 8.65 -5.03 -1.27
N GLU A 211 8.89 -3.72 -1.42
CA GLU A 211 8.17 -2.71 -0.62
C GLU A 211 6.65 -2.71 -0.92
N SER A 212 6.27 -2.77 -2.21
CA SER A 212 4.88 -2.91 -2.63
C SER A 212 4.25 -4.23 -2.16
N MET A 213 5.00 -5.32 -2.18
CA MET A 213 4.55 -6.63 -1.69
C MET A 213 4.36 -6.69 -0.18
N ASP A 214 5.26 -6.06 0.59
CA ASP A 214 5.12 -5.93 2.04
C ASP A 214 3.90 -5.08 2.42
N ILE A 215 3.59 -4.04 1.64
CA ILE A 215 2.34 -3.27 1.80
C ILE A 215 1.14 -4.14 1.47
N TYR A 216 1.08 -4.77 0.29
CA TYR A 216 -0.02 -5.63 -0.12
C TYR A 216 -0.32 -6.73 0.91
N THR A 217 0.73 -7.44 1.36
CA THR A 217 0.65 -8.49 2.40
C THR A 217 0.10 -7.93 3.72
N ARG A 218 0.53 -6.74 4.13
CA ARG A 218 0.02 -6.05 5.33
C ARG A 218 -1.46 -5.64 5.18
N LYS A 219 -1.88 -5.17 4.01
CA LYS A 219 -3.28 -4.82 3.72
C LYS A 219 -4.16 -6.07 3.73
N MET A 220 -3.71 -7.18 3.13
CA MET A 220 -4.41 -8.47 3.19
C MET A 220 -4.61 -8.97 4.64
N GLY A 221 -3.63 -8.74 5.52
CA GLY A 221 -3.75 -9.07 6.94
C GLY A 221 -4.86 -8.34 7.71
N ILE A 222 -5.37 -7.20 7.22
CA ILE A 222 -6.44 -6.44 7.90
C ILE A 222 -7.78 -7.20 7.86
N TYR A 223 -7.99 -8.09 6.89
CA TYR A 223 -9.18 -8.96 6.87
C TYR A 223 -9.27 -9.90 8.08
N LEU A 224 -8.14 -10.24 8.73
CA LEU A 224 -8.17 -11.04 9.96
C LEU A 224 -8.90 -10.29 11.08
N LYS A 225 -8.61 -9.00 11.28
CA LYS A 225 -9.33 -8.16 12.25
C LYS A 225 -10.82 -8.01 11.91
N MET A 226 -11.14 -7.88 10.62
CA MET A 226 -12.55 -7.86 10.17
C MET A 226 -13.29 -9.15 10.55
N LEU A 227 -12.63 -10.31 10.44
CA LEU A 227 -13.21 -11.60 10.82
C LEU A 227 -13.32 -11.77 12.35
N GLU A 228 -12.36 -11.24 13.12
CA GLU A 228 -12.47 -11.11 14.59
C GLU A 228 -13.71 -10.30 14.98
N GLU A 229 -13.92 -9.12 14.38
CA GLU A 229 -15.11 -8.29 14.64
C GLU A 229 -16.43 -8.99 14.27
N TRP A 230 -16.45 -9.79 13.21
CA TRP A 230 -17.62 -10.60 12.86
C TRP A 230 -17.84 -11.75 13.86
N TYR A 231 -16.79 -12.40 14.34
CA TYR A 231 -16.89 -13.49 15.31
C TYR A 231 -17.38 -13.01 16.66
N ASP A 232 -16.73 -11.97 17.20
CA ASP A 232 -17.11 -11.31 18.45
C ASP A 232 -18.51 -10.71 18.34
N GLY A 233 -18.77 -9.98 17.25
CA GLY A 233 -20.08 -9.40 16.94
C GLY A 233 -21.23 -10.40 16.96
N LEU A 234 -21.01 -11.62 16.44
CA LEU A 234 -22.01 -12.70 16.52
C LEU A 234 -22.09 -13.34 17.90
N SER A 235 -20.95 -13.66 18.51
CA SER A 235 -20.92 -14.42 19.77
C SER A 235 -21.47 -13.63 20.95
N LEU A 236 -21.31 -12.31 20.93
CA LEU A 236 -21.85 -11.36 21.91
C LEU A 236 -23.23 -10.80 21.54
N ASN A 237 -23.72 -11.08 20.31
CA ASN A 237 -24.94 -10.47 19.74
C ASN A 237 -24.86 -8.93 19.75
N ASP A 238 -23.73 -8.42 19.25
CA ASP A 238 -23.31 -7.02 19.24
C ASP A 238 -23.48 -6.40 17.83
N PRO A 239 -24.50 -5.54 17.61
CA PRO A 239 -24.73 -4.93 16.30
C PRO A 239 -23.69 -3.88 15.92
N LEU A 240 -22.96 -3.31 16.89
CA LEU A 240 -22.00 -2.23 16.68
C LEU A 240 -20.68 -2.78 16.12
N ARG A 241 -20.13 -3.85 16.70
CA ARG A 241 -18.98 -4.59 16.11
C ARG A 241 -19.32 -5.17 14.75
N LEU A 242 -20.52 -5.75 14.57
CA LEU A 242 -20.98 -6.21 13.26
C LEU A 242 -21.04 -5.07 12.23
N ALA A 243 -21.52 -3.88 12.60
CA ALA A 243 -21.54 -2.72 11.72
C ALA A 243 -20.12 -2.23 11.38
N SER A 244 -19.25 -2.09 12.38
CA SER A 244 -17.83 -1.73 12.24
C SER A 244 -17.09 -2.69 11.30
N GLY A 245 -17.15 -4.01 11.57
CA GLY A 245 -16.52 -5.03 10.71
C GLY A 245 -17.03 -5.04 9.27
N ASN A 246 -18.34 -4.85 9.05
CA ASN A 246 -18.89 -4.70 7.70
C ASN A 246 -18.39 -3.44 6.97
N GLN A 247 -18.14 -2.35 7.70
CA GLN A 247 -17.65 -1.09 7.14
C GLN A 247 -16.14 -1.12 6.88
N LEU A 248 -15.38 -1.76 7.78
CA LEU A 248 -13.97 -2.10 7.59
C LEU A 248 -13.77 -2.99 6.35
N MET A 249 -14.63 -3.99 6.12
CA MET A 249 -14.59 -4.80 4.88
C MET A 249 -14.68 -3.93 3.62
N ILE A 250 -15.67 -3.03 3.56
CA ILE A 250 -15.89 -2.17 2.38
C ILE A 250 -14.66 -1.28 2.14
N ARG A 251 -14.09 -0.71 3.21
CA ARG A 251 -12.83 0.04 3.15
C ARG A 251 -11.69 -0.84 2.64
N GLN A 252 -11.56 -2.05 3.18
CA GLN A 252 -10.41 -2.91 2.93
C GLN A 252 -10.38 -3.49 1.51
N ASN A 253 -11.54 -3.85 0.96
CA ASN A 253 -11.68 -4.28 -0.43
C ASN A 253 -11.12 -3.25 -1.42
N VAL A 254 -11.45 -1.96 -1.23
CA VAL A 254 -10.95 -0.88 -2.08
C VAL A 254 -9.43 -0.68 -1.93
N ASP A 255 -8.90 -0.81 -0.70
CA ASP A 255 -7.47 -0.60 -0.43
C ASP A 255 -6.65 -1.73 -1.07
N VAL A 256 -7.08 -2.99 -0.93
CA VAL A 256 -6.42 -4.17 -1.52
C VAL A 256 -6.41 -4.09 -3.05
N VAL A 257 -7.55 -3.80 -3.68
CA VAL A 257 -7.67 -3.79 -5.15
C VAL A 257 -6.87 -2.65 -5.79
N ARG A 258 -6.74 -1.48 -5.13
CA ARG A 258 -5.82 -0.43 -5.61
C ARG A 258 -4.37 -0.92 -5.57
N PHE A 259 -3.93 -1.54 -4.47
CA PHE A 259 -2.56 -2.06 -4.38
C PHE A 259 -2.28 -3.23 -5.34
N GLU A 260 -3.28 -4.06 -5.61
CA GLU A 260 -3.17 -5.13 -6.61
C GLU A 260 -3.01 -4.57 -8.03
N ALA A 261 -3.79 -3.54 -8.40
CA ALA A 261 -3.61 -2.81 -9.65
C ALA A 261 -2.22 -2.15 -9.74
N GLU A 262 -1.72 -1.54 -8.67
CA GLU A 262 -0.34 -0.99 -8.61
C GLU A 262 0.74 -2.07 -8.81
N LEU A 263 0.52 -3.31 -8.37
CA LEU A 263 1.43 -4.43 -8.64
C LEU A 263 1.42 -4.83 -10.12
N PHE A 264 0.24 -4.91 -10.76
CA PHE A 264 0.14 -5.20 -12.19
C PHE A 264 0.76 -4.09 -13.06
N GLU A 265 0.55 -2.81 -12.71
CA GLU A 265 1.22 -1.70 -13.38
C GLU A 265 2.76 -1.77 -13.26
N LEU A 266 3.29 -2.27 -12.14
CA LEU A 266 4.73 -2.48 -11.96
C LEU A 266 5.27 -3.65 -12.81
N TYR A 267 4.50 -4.72 -13.00
CA TYR A 267 4.84 -5.77 -13.96
C TYR A 267 4.92 -5.21 -15.37
N ASP A 268 3.86 -4.54 -15.83
CA ASP A 268 3.80 -3.97 -17.18
C ASP A 268 4.90 -2.93 -17.41
N LEU A 269 5.27 -2.13 -16.39
CA LEU A 269 6.39 -1.21 -16.48
C LEU A 269 7.73 -1.95 -16.70
N GLN A 270 7.98 -3.08 -16.04
CA GLN A 270 9.19 -3.87 -16.29
C GLN A 270 9.18 -4.50 -17.70
N TYR A 271 8.03 -4.97 -18.18
CA TYR A 271 7.86 -5.39 -19.58
C TYR A 271 8.20 -4.26 -20.57
N ILE A 272 7.72 -3.04 -20.31
CA ILE A 272 8.04 -1.84 -21.10
C ILE A 272 9.54 -1.51 -21.06
N LYS A 273 10.20 -1.58 -19.88
CA LYS A 273 11.64 -1.30 -19.75
C LYS A 273 12.54 -2.40 -20.34
N VAL A 274 12.06 -3.63 -20.48
CA VAL A 274 12.70 -4.64 -21.33
C VAL A 274 12.58 -4.25 -22.81
N ARG A 275 11.38 -3.88 -23.27
CA ARG A 275 11.11 -3.45 -24.66
C ARG A 275 11.97 -2.26 -25.10
N GLU A 276 12.07 -1.23 -24.25
CA GLU A 276 12.88 -0.03 -24.49
C GLU A 276 14.37 -0.36 -24.69
N ARG A 277 14.92 -1.34 -23.95
CA ARG A 277 16.31 -1.81 -24.15
C ARG A 277 16.47 -2.57 -25.47
N LEU A 278 15.54 -3.47 -25.77
CA LEU A 278 15.56 -4.29 -27.00
C LEU A 278 15.52 -3.43 -28.27
N GLU A 279 14.64 -2.43 -28.32
CA GLU A 279 14.54 -1.48 -29.45
C GLU A 279 15.61 -0.37 -29.44
N GLY A 280 16.18 -0.08 -28.27
CA GLY A 280 17.19 0.95 -28.07
C GLY A 280 18.63 0.43 -28.21
N ASN A 281 19.35 0.40 -27.10
CA ASN A 281 20.79 0.10 -27.08
C ASN A 281 21.14 -1.33 -27.50
N ILE A 282 20.25 -2.31 -27.33
CA ILE A 282 20.48 -3.69 -27.81
C ILE A 282 20.35 -3.75 -29.33
N SER A 283 19.33 -3.12 -29.92
CA SER A 283 19.19 -3.00 -31.38
C SER A 283 20.36 -2.23 -32.00
N GLN A 284 20.79 -1.13 -31.37
CA GLN A 284 21.95 -0.37 -31.83
C GLN A 284 23.24 -1.21 -31.79
N LEU A 285 23.50 -1.95 -30.69
CA LEU A 285 24.65 -2.84 -30.59
C LEU A 285 24.62 -3.96 -31.64
N LYS A 286 23.44 -4.52 -31.92
CA LYS A 286 23.24 -5.51 -33.00
C LYS A 286 23.61 -4.92 -34.37
N ASP A 287 23.11 -3.73 -34.69
CA ASP A 287 23.39 -3.09 -35.98
C ASP A 287 24.88 -2.72 -36.11
N GLU A 288 25.51 -2.21 -35.04
CA GLU A 288 26.96 -1.96 -34.99
C GLU A 288 27.79 -3.25 -35.14
N LEU A 289 27.34 -4.38 -34.56
CA LEU A 289 27.97 -5.69 -34.75
C LEU A 289 27.91 -6.15 -36.21
N LEU A 290 26.73 -6.09 -36.83
CA LEU A 290 26.54 -6.48 -38.23
C LEU A 290 27.34 -5.59 -39.20
N GLU A 291 27.37 -4.27 -38.97
CA GLU A 291 28.20 -3.36 -39.76
C GLU A 291 29.70 -3.66 -39.63
N ASN A 292 30.19 -3.86 -38.40
CA ASN A 292 31.60 -4.18 -38.15
C ASN A 292 31.99 -5.56 -38.73
N CYS A 293 31.16 -6.60 -38.57
CA CYS A 293 31.35 -7.91 -39.22
C CYS A 293 31.43 -7.77 -40.75
N ALA A 294 30.46 -7.10 -41.36
CA ALA A 294 30.42 -6.90 -42.81
C ALA A 294 31.60 -6.06 -43.34
N VAL A 295 32.21 -5.21 -42.51
CA VAL A 295 33.42 -4.44 -42.85
C VAL A 295 34.69 -5.28 -42.70
N LEU A 296 34.82 -6.05 -41.62
CA LEU A 296 35.96 -6.93 -41.32
C LEU A 296 36.04 -8.15 -42.26
N GLY A 297 34.90 -8.76 -42.60
CA GLY A 297 34.82 -9.93 -43.50
C GLY A 297 35.23 -9.64 -44.96
N LYS A 298 35.43 -8.37 -45.34
CA LYS A 298 35.85 -7.97 -46.69
C LYS A 298 37.39 -7.92 -46.79
N PRO A 299 38.03 -8.57 -47.79
CA PRO A 299 39.48 -8.59 -47.92
C PRO A 299 40.05 -7.19 -48.25
N ALA A 300 40.54 -6.50 -47.23
CA ALA A 300 41.11 -5.16 -47.29
C ALA A 300 42.66 -5.16 -47.20
N LYS A 301 43.30 -4.07 -47.66
CA LYS A 301 44.77 -3.90 -47.60
C LYS A 301 45.31 -3.55 -46.21
N LYS A 302 44.42 -3.21 -45.29
CA LYS A 302 44.61 -2.99 -43.86
C LYS A 302 43.33 -3.46 -43.19
N ILE A 303 43.42 -3.93 -41.95
CA ILE A 303 42.24 -4.16 -41.13
C ILE A 303 41.58 -2.79 -40.91
N PRO A 304 40.25 -2.65 -41.15
CA PRO A 304 39.49 -1.45 -40.79
C PRO A 304 39.46 -1.26 -39.26
N GLU A 305 39.48 0.00 -38.83
CA GLU A 305 39.27 0.37 -37.43
C GLU A 305 37.77 0.16 -37.09
N VAL A 306 37.49 -0.50 -35.96
CA VAL A 306 36.14 -0.78 -35.47
C VAL A 306 35.86 0.02 -34.20
N THR A 307 34.61 0.42 -34.01
CA THR A 307 34.16 1.19 -32.85
C THR A 307 32.75 0.75 -32.49
N PHE A 308 32.43 0.80 -31.20
CA PHE A 308 31.10 0.56 -30.66
C PHE A 308 30.71 1.71 -29.73
N THR A 309 29.46 2.17 -29.79
CA THR A 309 29.03 3.37 -29.06
C THR A 309 28.99 3.13 -27.54
N TYR A 310 28.64 1.91 -27.10
CA TYR A 310 28.58 1.53 -25.68
C TYR A 310 29.89 1.73 -24.89
N LEU A 311 31.03 1.86 -25.57
CA LEU A 311 32.35 2.06 -24.92
C LEU A 311 32.53 3.46 -24.33
N ASP A 312 31.83 4.46 -24.88
CA ASP A 312 31.90 5.87 -24.47
C ASP A 312 30.56 6.37 -23.86
N GLU A 313 29.56 5.51 -23.73
CA GLU A 313 28.25 5.87 -23.18
C GLU A 313 28.27 5.99 -21.65
N ILE A 314 27.60 7.04 -21.16
CA ILE A 314 27.25 7.21 -19.75
C ILE A 314 25.75 6.91 -19.65
N PRO A 315 25.29 6.04 -18.73
CA PRO A 315 23.89 5.67 -18.72
C PRO A 315 22.94 6.84 -18.47
N THR A 316 21.81 6.81 -19.16
CA THR A 316 20.72 7.77 -19.00
C THR A 316 19.70 7.19 -18.04
N VAL A 317 19.48 7.88 -16.92
CA VAL A 317 18.43 7.52 -15.96
C VAL A 317 17.13 8.19 -16.38
N THR A 318 16.11 7.39 -16.64
CA THR A 318 14.72 7.85 -16.72
C THR A 318 14.12 7.84 -15.31
N VAL A 319 13.42 8.91 -14.95
CA VAL A 319 12.75 9.05 -13.64
C VAL A 319 11.34 9.58 -13.85
N ASP A 320 10.36 8.78 -13.45
CA ASP A 320 8.95 9.13 -13.40
C ASP A 320 8.50 9.17 -11.93
N TYR A 321 7.65 10.12 -11.56
CA TYR A 321 7.13 10.19 -10.20
C TYR A 321 5.76 10.87 -10.11
N ASN A 322 4.93 10.34 -9.22
CA ASN A 322 3.70 10.95 -8.76
C ASN A 322 3.90 11.44 -7.31
N TYR A 323 3.20 12.50 -6.91
CA TYR A 323 3.35 13.10 -5.58
C TYR A 323 2.04 13.66 -5.07
N ALA A 324 1.87 13.65 -3.74
CA ALA A 324 0.70 14.22 -3.08
C ALA A 324 0.62 15.73 -3.31
N GLN A 325 -0.39 16.19 -4.04
CA GLN A 325 -0.67 17.62 -4.23
C GLN A 325 -1.22 18.23 -2.94
N THR A 326 -1.96 17.45 -2.15
CA THR A 326 -2.51 17.89 -0.86
C THR A 326 -2.02 17.00 0.27
N ILE A 327 -1.60 17.61 1.38
CA ILE A 327 -1.10 16.90 2.56
C ILE A 327 -1.93 17.29 3.77
N TYR A 328 -2.65 16.32 4.31
CA TYR A 328 -3.39 16.41 5.56
C TYR A 328 -2.47 15.96 6.70
N PRO A 329 -2.03 16.85 7.62
CA PRO A 329 -1.07 16.47 8.64
C PRO A 329 -1.54 15.30 9.49
N GLY A 330 -2.80 15.31 9.97
CA GLY A 330 -3.35 14.23 10.81
C GLY A 330 -3.24 12.84 10.16
N LEU A 331 -3.38 12.75 8.83
CA LEU A 331 -3.33 11.50 8.08
C LEU A 331 -1.91 11.09 7.64
N TYR A 332 -0.90 11.94 7.88
CA TYR A 332 0.47 11.66 7.45
C TYR A 332 1.03 10.35 8.05
N SER A 333 0.54 9.91 9.22
CA SER A 333 0.98 8.65 9.81
C SER A 333 0.54 7.43 8.99
N SER A 334 -0.67 7.45 8.42
CA SER A 334 -1.32 6.32 7.75
C SER A 334 -1.09 6.26 6.24
N LEU A 335 -0.61 7.35 5.61
CA LEU A 335 -0.14 7.31 4.21
C LEU A 335 1.00 6.30 4.06
N ASP A 336 1.00 5.47 3.01
CA ASP A 336 2.16 4.62 2.72
C ASP A 336 3.33 5.44 2.12
N SER A 337 3.03 6.53 1.37
CA SER A 337 4.03 7.45 0.78
C SER A 337 3.51 8.89 0.61
N VAL A 338 4.39 9.82 0.21
CA VAL A 338 4.00 11.13 -0.38
C VAL A 338 4.64 11.41 -1.74
N VAL A 339 5.62 10.60 -2.16
CA VAL A 339 6.12 10.54 -3.54
C VAL A 339 6.27 9.07 -3.92
N ASN A 340 5.60 8.67 -5.00
CA ASN A 340 5.78 7.37 -5.65
C ASN A 340 6.73 7.57 -6.83
N LEU A 341 7.96 7.06 -6.71
CA LEU A 341 8.99 7.25 -7.73
C LEU A 341 9.34 5.92 -8.40
N THR A 342 9.43 5.93 -9.72
CA THR A 342 9.98 4.85 -10.54
C THR A 342 11.16 5.37 -11.34
N ALA A 343 12.27 4.64 -11.34
CA ALA A 343 13.44 4.98 -12.15
C ALA A 343 14.06 3.74 -12.79
N SER A 344 14.69 3.92 -13.95
CA SER A 344 15.48 2.89 -14.62
C SER A 344 16.61 3.53 -15.40
N SER A 345 17.72 2.81 -15.52
CA SER A 345 18.83 3.13 -16.41
C SER A 345 18.58 2.51 -17.79
N ASP A 346 18.97 3.20 -18.87
CA ASP A 346 18.96 2.61 -20.22
C ASP A 346 20.00 1.48 -20.36
N HIS A 347 21.14 1.57 -19.67
CA HIS A 347 22.12 0.50 -19.50
C HIS A 347 22.80 0.49 -18.12
N GLY A 348 23.40 -0.65 -17.76
CA GLY A 348 24.28 -0.76 -16.60
C GLY A 348 23.63 -0.37 -15.28
N SER A 349 24.37 0.32 -14.42
CA SER A 349 23.88 0.81 -13.14
C SER A 349 24.64 2.04 -12.66
N ILE A 350 23.96 2.94 -11.94
CA ILE A 350 24.51 4.18 -11.38
C ILE A 350 24.20 4.24 -9.88
N GLU A 351 25.20 4.60 -9.07
CA GLU A 351 25.00 4.94 -7.66
C GLU A 351 24.48 6.37 -7.55
N VAL A 352 23.31 6.55 -6.92
CA VAL A 352 22.70 7.87 -6.74
C VAL A 352 22.45 8.21 -5.27
N MET A 353 22.43 9.51 -4.98
CA MET A 353 21.88 10.08 -3.76
C MET A 353 20.51 10.67 -4.05
N LEU A 354 19.45 10.00 -3.59
CA LEU A 354 18.10 10.53 -3.59
C LEU A 354 17.86 11.37 -2.33
N THR A 355 17.19 12.50 -2.49
CA THR A 355 16.82 13.42 -1.41
C THR A 355 15.38 13.87 -1.57
N VAL A 356 14.59 13.82 -0.49
CA VAL A 356 13.22 14.35 -0.44
C VAL A 356 13.00 15.19 0.82
N GLU A 357 12.35 16.34 0.68
CA GLU A 357 12.01 17.24 1.78
C GLU A 357 10.70 17.98 1.50
N ILE A 358 9.87 18.16 2.53
CA ILE A 358 8.73 19.08 2.54
C ILE A 358 9.01 20.14 3.61
N PRO A 359 9.61 21.29 3.26
CA PRO A 359 10.11 22.25 4.25
C PRO A 359 9.00 22.75 5.18
N GLY A 360 9.31 22.76 6.49
CA GLY A 360 8.35 23.14 7.53
C GLY A 360 7.30 22.08 7.86
N LEU A 361 7.42 20.86 7.32
CA LEU A 361 6.65 19.67 7.73
C LEU A 361 7.56 18.48 8.04
N THR A 362 8.48 18.14 7.14
CA THR A 362 9.34 16.95 7.27
C THR A 362 10.80 17.32 7.52
N GLN A 363 11.55 16.34 8.03
CA GLN A 363 12.99 16.30 7.96
C GLN A 363 13.44 16.07 6.51
N LYS A 364 14.69 16.43 6.19
CA LYS A 364 15.33 16.07 4.92
C LYS A 364 15.63 14.56 4.93
N PHE A 365 14.89 13.80 4.13
CA PHE A 365 15.18 12.39 3.89
C PHE A 365 16.27 12.27 2.82
N GLN A 366 17.26 11.39 3.05
CA GLN A 366 18.33 11.12 2.09
C GLN A 366 18.62 9.61 2.06
N GLN A 367 18.73 9.04 0.87
CA GLN A 367 18.97 7.62 0.65
C GLN A 367 19.98 7.45 -0.49
N LYS A 368 21.03 6.66 -0.23
CA LYS A 368 21.89 6.13 -1.29
C LYS A 368 21.23 4.87 -1.86
N LEU A 369 21.13 4.77 -3.18
CA LEU A 369 20.64 3.58 -3.87
C LEU A 369 21.31 3.40 -5.24
N THR A 370 21.24 2.20 -5.77
CA THR A 370 21.67 1.85 -7.12
C THR A 370 20.46 1.89 -8.05
N ILE A 371 20.51 2.64 -9.15
CA ILE A 371 19.52 2.52 -10.24
C ILE A 371 20.16 1.67 -11.33
N SER A 372 19.46 0.64 -11.81
CA SER A 372 19.94 -0.30 -12.84
C SER A 372 19.01 -0.35 -14.05
N GLU A 373 19.31 -1.24 -15.00
CA GLU A 373 18.42 -1.59 -16.13
C GLU A 373 17.04 -2.15 -15.68
N GLN A 374 16.94 -2.65 -14.45
CA GLN A 374 15.68 -3.07 -13.85
C GLN A 374 14.96 -1.86 -13.24
N VAL A 375 13.63 -1.83 -13.32
CA VAL A 375 12.79 -0.82 -12.66
C VAL A 375 13.18 -0.74 -11.18
N THR A 376 13.30 0.47 -10.66
CA THR A 376 13.46 0.77 -9.24
C THR A 376 12.22 1.54 -8.78
N LYS A 377 11.39 0.96 -7.91
CA LYS A 377 10.25 1.64 -7.27
C LYS A 377 10.65 2.07 -5.87
N LEU A 378 10.26 3.28 -5.46
CA LEU A 378 10.45 3.81 -4.11
C LEU A 378 9.17 4.51 -3.64
N LEU A 379 8.71 4.15 -2.43
CA LEU A 379 7.54 4.76 -1.77
C LEU A 379 8.03 5.72 -0.69
N LEU A 380 8.24 6.98 -1.08
CA LEU A 380 9.04 7.92 -0.31
C LEU A 380 8.18 8.68 0.70
N LYS A 381 8.49 8.50 1.99
CA LYS A 381 7.80 9.14 3.12
C LYS A 381 8.79 9.78 4.12
N PRO A 382 9.21 11.05 3.90
CA PRO A 382 10.15 11.71 4.79
C PRO A 382 9.63 11.85 6.24
N PRO A 383 10.42 11.53 7.28
CA PRO A 383 9.96 11.65 8.67
C PRO A 383 9.51 13.06 9.04
N LEU A 384 8.42 13.20 9.80
CA LEU A 384 7.95 14.50 10.29
C LEU A 384 9.00 15.22 11.16
N LEU A 385 8.94 16.56 11.19
CA LEU A 385 9.66 17.36 12.18
C LEU A 385 9.10 17.08 13.59
N ILE A 386 9.98 17.10 14.59
CA ILE A 386 9.61 16.80 15.99
C ILE A 386 9.16 18.06 16.75
N GLU A 387 9.55 19.25 16.28
CA GLU A 387 9.28 20.55 16.90
C GLU A 387 8.98 21.62 15.83
N ASN A 388 8.37 22.74 16.25
CA ASN A 388 8.10 23.93 15.42
C ASN A 388 7.09 23.71 14.27
N LEU A 389 6.24 22.68 14.40
CA LEU A 389 5.14 22.39 13.47
C LEU A 389 3.95 23.33 13.69
N ASN A 390 3.98 24.53 13.09
CA ASN A 390 2.77 25.34 12.98
C ASN A 390 1.84 24.73 11.91
N LEU A 391 0.75 24.09 12.35
CA LEU A 391 -0.23 23.40 11.52
C LEU A 391 -1.68 23.91 11.72
N GLU A 392 -1.92 25.01 12.46
CA GLU A 392 -3.30 25.49 12.72
C GLU A 392 -4.01 26.12 11.50
N SER A 393 -3.25 26.40 10.44
CA SER A 393 -3.70 27.06 9.22
C SER A 393 -3.12 26.41 7.97
N SER A 394 -4.00 26.13 7.01
CA SER A 394 -3.67 25.64 5.68
C SER A 394 -2.76 26.64 4.94
N ARG A 395 -1.76 26.17 4.19
CA ARG A 395 -0.79 26.99 3.44
C ARG A 395 -0.20 26.21 2.26
N GLU A 396 0.25 26.93 1.23
CA GLU A 396 1.17 26.34 0.26
C GLU A 396 2.54 26.10 0.91
N THR A 397 3.17 24.97 0.57
CA THR A 397 4.59 24.70 0.79
C THR A 397 5.20 24.05 -0.45
N GLN A 398 6.45 23.61 -0.37
CA GLN A 398 7.16 22.96 -1.46
C GLN A 398 7.41 21.49 -1.15
N LEU A 399 7.27 20.62 -2.15
CA LEU A 399 7.95 19.33 -2.19
C LEU A 399 9.25 19.52 -2.97
N ARG A 400 10.36 19.08 -2.41
CA ARG A 400 11.67 19.05 -3.05
C ARG A 400 12.11 17.62 -3.26
N LEU A 401 12.52 17.29 -4.47
CA LEU A 401 13.03 15.99 -4.88
C LEU A 401 14.32 16.22 -5.68
N THR A 402 15.43 15.64 -5.22
CA THR A 402 16.68 15.64 -6.00
C THR A 402 17.27 14.24 -6.11
N ILE A 403 17.92 13.96 -7.25
CA ILE A 403 18.69 12.74 -7.52
C ILE A 403 20.03 13.17 -8.12
N GLU A 404 21.11 12.86 -7.40
CA GLU A 404 22.48 13.21 -7.76
C GLU A 404 23.29 11.93 -8.06
N ASP A 405 23.96 11.89 -9.21
CA ASP A 405 24.87 10.83 -9.64
C ASP A 405 26.19 10.94 -8.85
N LEU A 406 26.51 9.93 -8.05
CA LEU A 406 27.62 9.97 -7.11
C LEU A 406 28.99 9.71 -7.75
N ASP A 407 29.01 9.10 -8.93
CA ASP A 407 30.24 8.74 -9.63
C ASP A 407 30.64 9.82 -10.65
N ASN A 408 29.66 10.52 -11.24
CA ASN A 408 29.87 11.48 -12.33
C ASN A 408 29.65 12.96 -11.93
N ASP A 409 29.29 13.26 -10.68
CA ASP A 409 29.05 14.64 -10.17
C ASP A 409 28.02 15.41 -11.04
N ARG A 410 26.95 14.70 -11.48
CA ARG A 410 25.84 15.28 -12.27
C ARG A 410 24.51 15.18 -11.53
N THR A 411 23.67 16.19 -11.71
CA THR A 411 22.26 16.15 -11.29
C THR A 411 21.45 15.37 -12.31
N ILE A 412 20.78 14.29 -11.90
CA ILE A 412 19.83 13.52 -12.71
C ILE A 412 18.46 14.19 -12.66
N LEU A 413 18.03 14.59 -11.45
CA LEU A 413 16.75 15.27 -11.22
C LEU A 413 16.93 16.36 -10.15
N GLU A 414 16.38 17.55 -10.39
CA GLU A 414 16.17 18.58 -9.37
C GLU A 414 14.78 19.19 -9.60
N GLU A 415 13.84 18.88 -8.71
CA GLU A 415 12.44 19.24 -8.84
C GLU A 415 11.92 19.94 -7.59
N THR A 416 11.08 20.94 -7.80
CA THR A 416 10.39 21.67 -6.74
C THR A 416 8.94 21.88 -7.15
N LYS A 417 8.03 21.13 -6.52
CA LYS A 417 6.58 21.24 -6.76
C LYS A 417 5.93 22.02 -5.63
N THR A 418 4.83 22.71 -5.95
CA THR A 418 3.98 23.34 -4.92
C THR A 418 3.00 22.30 -4.41
N VAL A 419 2.85 22.19 -3.09
CA VAL A 419 1.90 21.28 -2.44
C VAL A 419 1.09 22.05 -1.40
N SER A 420 -0.20 21.74 -1.28
CA SER A 420 -1.07 22.31 -0.27
C SER A 420 -0.88 21.56 1.05
N LEU A 421 -0.37 22.24 2.06
CA LEU A 421 -0.32 21.72 3.42
C LEU A 421 -1.56 22.18 4.17
N MET A 422 -2.47 21.26 4.44
CA MET A 422 -3.75 21.55 5.09
C MET A 422 -3.57 21.83 6.59
N SER A 423 -4.58 22.43 7.20
CA SER A 423 -4.62 22.58 8.66
C SER A 423 -4.68 21.20 9.32
N VAL A 424 -4.11 21.06 10.52
CA VAL A 424 -4.36 19.90 11.40
C VAL A 424 -5.84 19.78 11.80
N TYR A 425 -6.62 20.85 11.58
CA TYR A 425 -8.07 20.87 11.77
C TYR A 425 -8.88 20.60 10.49
N ASP A 426 -8.26 20.38 9.33
CA ASP A 426 -9.00 20.06 8.10
C ASP A 426 -9.22 18.54 8.03
N PHE A 427 -10.44 18.11 8.39
CA PHE A 427 -10.86 16.71 8.38
C PHE A 427 -11.37 16.31 6.98
N LEU A 428 -10.71 15.32 6.41
CA LEU A 428 -10.93 14.86 5.05
C LEU A 428 -12.07 13.85 4.97
N LEU A 429 -13.21 14.27 4.40
CA LEU A 429 -14.39 13.43 4.23
C LEU A 429 -14.30 12.47 3.03
N HIS A 430 -13.54 12.82 1.99
CA HIS A 430 -13.32 12.01 0.79
C HIS A 430 -12.10 12.55 0.00
N ASP A 431 -11.29 11.65 -0.55
CA ASP A 431 -10.07 11.82 -1.34
C ASP A 431 -9.55 10.41 -1.71
N ASP A 432 -8.83 10.31 -2.81
CA ASP A 432 -8.26 9.07 -3.36
C ASP A 432 -6.77 9.18 -3.75
N GLU A 433 -6.13 10.35 -3.60
CA GLU A 433 -4.81 10.63 -4.20
C GLU A 433 -3.69 9.64 -3.79
N PHE A 434 -3.60 9.28 -2.49
CA PHE A 434 -2.58 8.36 -1.94
C PHE A 434 -3.10 7.47 -0.78
N GLY A 435 -4.41 7.24 -0.71
CA GLY A 435 -5.04 6.46 0.35
C GLY A 435 -6.55 6.40 0.21
N ILE A 436 -7.24 5.75 1.15
CA ILE A 436 -8.71 5.86 1.25
C ILE A 436 -9.03 6.91 2.29
N ALA A 437 -9.73 7.97 1.88
CA ALA A 437 -10.48 8.78 2.83
C ALA A 437 -11.85 8.15 3.10
N SER A 438 -12.01 7.68 4.34
CA SER A 438 -13.27 7.21 4.91
C SER A 438 -13.53 7.92 6.24
N ARG A 439 -14.68 7.66 6.87
CA ARG A 439 -14.98 8.21 8.21
C ARG A 439 -14.01 7.69 9.28
N ASP A 440 -13.37 6.55 9.06
CA ASP A 440 -12.32 5.98 9.92
C ASP A 440 -11.11 6.90 10.07
N ASN A 441 -10.90 7.85 9.16
CA ASN A 441 -9.90 8.91 9.32
C ASN A 441 -10.04 9.70 10.63
N VAL A 442 -11.22 9.68 11.27
CA VAL A 442 -11.43 10.33 12.58
C VAL A 442 -10.51 9.76 13.68
N LEU A 443 -10.03 8.53 13.50
CA LEU A 443 -9.08 7.87 14.39
C LEU A 443 -7.76 8.65 14.50
N ALA A 444 -7.37 9.40 13.47
CA ALA A 444 -6.19 10.28 13.53
C ALA A 444 -6.39 11.53 14.42
N TRP A 445 -7.63 11.86 14.79
CA TRP A 445 -7.97 12.95 15.71
C TRP A 445 -8.12 12.49 17.18
N LEU A 446 -8.10 11.18 17.45
CA LEU A 446 -8.11 10.64 18.81
C LEU A 446 -6.76 10.89 19.50
N THR A 447 -6.79 11.43 20.72
CA THR A 447 -5.57 11.81 21.47
C THR A 447 -5.58 11.32 22.93
N PRO A 448 -5.87 10.03 23.21
CA PRO A 448 -6.04 9.53 24.59
C PRO A 448 -4.84 9.80 25.51
N GLU A 449 -3.62 9.83 24.95
CA GLU A 449 -2.37 10.07 25.67
C GLU A 449 -1.95 11.56 25.75
N SER A 450 -2.80 12.51 25.36
CA SER A 450 -2.44 13.93 25.43
C SER A 450 -2.42 14.48 26.86
N ASP A 451 -1.55 15.46 27.12
CA ASP A 451 -1.50 16.16 28.41
C ASP A 451 -2.88 16.74 28.78
N ALA A 452 -3.68 17.19 27.80
CA ALA A 452 -5.01 17.73 28.05
C ALA A 452 -6.02 16.65 28.45
N ILE A 453 -6.03 15.50 27.77
CA ILE A 453 -6.89 14.35 28.13
C ILE A 453 -6.52 13.78 29.50
N LEU A 454 -5.23 13.61 29.80
CA LEU A 454 -4.78 13.12 31.10
C LEU A 454 -5.15 14.06 32.26
N ASN A 455 -5.21 15.38 32.00
CA ASN A 455 -5.71 16.37 32.96
C ASN A 455 -7.25 16.37 33.08
N LEU A 456 -7.99 16.13 31.99
CA LEU A 456 -9.43 15.91 32.02
C LEU A 456 -9.78 14.67 32.86
N ARG A 457 -9.09 13.55 32.65
CA ARG A 457 -9.22 12.30 33.44
C ARG A 457 -9.04 12.56 34.93
N ARG A 458 -8.05 13.39 35.31
CA ARG A 458 -7.85 13.82 36.70
C ARG A 458 -8.99 14.70 37.25
N SER A 459 -9.61 15.53 36.41
CA SER A 459 -10.73 16.37 36.80
C SER A 459 -11.99 15.53 37.06
N ALA A 460 -12.25 14.51 36.22
CA ALA A 460 -13.35 13.56 36.38
C ALA A 460 -13.29 12.76 37.70
N ILE A 461 -12.10 12.44 38.21
CA ILE A 461 -11.96 11.83 39.56
C ILE A 461 -12.61 12.70 40.65
N THR A 462 -12.59 14.03 40.51
CA THR A 462 -13.21 14.95 41.50
C THR A 462 -14.73 14.86 41.49
N TRP A 463 -15.34 14.59 40.33
CA TRP A 463 -16.79 14.36 40.21
C TRP A 463 -17.20 13.06 40.90
N ILE A 464 -16.46 11.98 40.67
CA ILE A 464 -16.72 10.68 41.29
C ILE A 464 -16.51 10.72 42.81
N ASP A 465 -15.46 11.38 43.29
CA ASP A 465 -15.21 11.56 44.73
C ASP A 465 -16.37 12.31 45.42
N TYR A 466 -16.89 13.35 44.76
CA TYR A 466 -18.06 14.10 45.26
C TYR A 466 -19.34 13.25 45.30
N TRP A 467 -19.68 12.53 44.22
CA TRP A 467 -20.91 11.73 44.13
C TRP A 467 -20.89 10.45 44.97
N SER A 468 -19.73 9.83 45.11
CA SER A 468 -19.55 8.63 45.93
C SER A 468 -19.37 8.93 47.42
N GLU A 469 -19.48 10.19 47.85
CA GLU A 469 -19.15 10.67 49.20
C GLU A 469 -17.74 10.23 49.67
N GLY A 470 -16.78 10.20 48.74
CA GLY A 470 -15.38 9.79 48.96
C GLY A 470 -15.15 8.27 49.00
N GLN A 471 -16.13 7.45 48.58
CA GLN A 471 -15.95 5.99 48.47
C GLN A 471 -15.14 5.58 47.24
N ILE A 472 -15.15 6.39 46.16
CA ILE A 472 -14.42 6.16 44.92
C ILE A 472 -13.57 7.40 44.61
N ASN A 473 -12.27 7.22 44.36
CA ASN A 473 -11.32 8.32 44.13
C ASN A 473 -10.32 8.04 42.99
N SER A 474 -10.74 7.24 42.01
CA SER A 474 -9.97 6.86 40.83
C SER A 474 -10.89 6.59 39.64
N LEU A 475 -10.38 6.72 38.43
CA LEU A 475 -10.95 6.11 37.22
C LEU A 475 -10.17 4.81 36.97
N ILE A 476 -10.88 3.68 36.85
CA ILE A 476 -10.28 2.33 36.81
C ILE A 476 -10.66 1.52 35.56
N GLY A 477 -11.38 2.14 34.62
CA GLY A 477 -11.89 1.47 33.43
C GLY A 477 -12.87 0.36 33.80
N TYR A 478 -12.74 -0.81 33.17
CA TYR A 478 -13.58 -1.98 33.45
C TYR A 478 -13.23 -2.78 34.72
N GLN A 479 -12.28 -2.29 35.53
CA GLN A 479 -12.04 -2.89 36.85
C GLN A 479 -13.22 -2.62 37.79
N ASP A 480 -13.41 -3.49 38.77
CA ASP A 480 -14.53 -3.38 39.71
C ASP A 480 -14.19 -2.50 40.93
N TYR A 481 -15.04 -1.51 41.22
CA TYR A 481 -14.97 -0.73 42.46
C TYR A 481 -15.36 -1.57 43.70
N GLY A 482 -16.08 -2.68 43.52
CA GLY A 482 -16.59 -3.52 44.60
C GLY A 482 -17.76 -2.88 45.37
N LEU A 483 -18.46 -1.94 44.73
CA LEU A 483 -19.53 -1.13 45.32
C LEU A 483 -20.90 -1.32 44.65
N PHE A 484 -20.95 -1.95 43.47
CA PHE A 484 -22.16 -2.15 42.69
C PHE A 484 -22.34 -3.64 42.38
N ASP A 485 -23.58 -4.14 42.44
CA ASP A 485 -23.89 -5.52 42.06
C ASP A 485 -23.89 -5.73 40.54
N ASP A 486 -23.96 -4.64 39.77
CA ASP A 486 -23.94 -4.60 38.31
C ASP A 486 -22.63 -3.94 37.81
N PRO A 487 -21.74 -4.68 37.11
CA PRO A 487 -20.52 -4.12 36.53
C PRO A 487 -20.75 -2.97 35.54
N ALA A 488 -21.90 -2.90 34.85
CA ALA A 488 -22.19 -1.83 33.91
C ALA A 488 -22.27 -0.45 34.60
N LEU A 489 -22.65 -0.41 35.89
CA LEU A 489 -22.64 0.82 36.69
C LEU A 489 -21.22 1.37 36.91
N ASN A 490 -20.17 0.53 36.90
CA ASN A 490 -18.78 0.99 36.97
C ASN A 490 -18.45 1.88 35.75
N THR A 491 -18.94 1.51 34.57
CA THR A 491 -18.75 2.27 33.33
C THR A 491 -19.63 3.52 33.30
N TYR A 492 -20.91 3.38 33.65
CA TYR A 492 -21.90 4.46 33.71
C TYR A 492 -21.41 5.66 34.55
N ILE A 493 -20.91 5.42 35.77
CA ILE A 493 -20.46 6.50 36.64
C ILE A 493 -19.21 7.22 36.11
N GLN A 494 -18.36 6.53 35.34
CA GLN A 494 -17.16 7.09 34.72
C GLN A 494 -17.51 7.95 33.49
N ILE A 495 -18.43 7.50 32.64
CA ILE A 495 -18.98 8.27 31.51
C ILE A 495 -19.47 9.64 31.99
N ILE A 496 -20.26 9.65 33.06
CA ILE A 496 -20.92 10.86 33.53
C ILE A 496 -19.93 11.82 34.19
N ALA A 497 -18.99 11.30 34.97
CA ALA A 497 -17.92 12.10 35.56
C ALA A 497 -17.00 12.76 34.52
N ILE A 498 -16.77 12.11 33.38
CA ILE A 498 -16.05 12.70 32.26
C ILE A 498 -16.85 13.86 31.66
N GLN A 499 -18.16 13.71 31.42
CA GLN A 499 -19.00 14.80 30.90
C GLN A 499 -19.12 16.00 31.86
N GLY A 500 -19.24 15.73 33.16
CA GLY A 500 -19.20 16.76 34.20
C GLY A 500 -17.88 17.52 34.22
N ALA A 501 -16.75 16.80 34.15
CA ALA A 501 -15.43 17.41 34.08
C ALA A 501 -15.21 18.24 32.79
N ILE A 502 -15.72 17.81 31.64
CA ILE A 502 -15.72 18.61 30.40
C ILE A 502 -16.49 19.92 30.60
N SER A 503 -17.64 19.86 31.31
CA SER A 503 -18.49 21.02 31.61
C SER A 503 -17.82 22.01 32.58
N ASP A 504 -17.12 21.51 33.60
CA ASP A 504 -16.37 22.27 34.61
C ASP A 504 -15.11 22.94 34.04
N LEU A 505 -14.44 22.29 33.09
CA LEU A 505 -13.36 22.90 32.30
C LEU A 505 -13.87 24.01 31.36
N GLY A 506 -15.18 24.25 31.33
CA GLY A 506 -15.80 25.38 30.66
C GLY A 506 -16.23 25.11 29.23
N VAL A 507 -16.14 23.86 28.75
CA VAL A 507 -16.52 23.51 27.37
C VAL A 507 -18.04 23.68 27.19
N ARG A 508 -18.45 24.31 26.09
CA ARG A 508 -19.85 24.47 25.70
C ARG A 508 -20.09 23.92 24.31
N TYR A 509 -21.24 23.30 24.10
CA TYR A 509 -21.64 22.88 22.78
C TYR A 509 -21.92 24.10 21.90
N ASN A 510 -21.26 24.13 20.75
CA ASN A 510 -21.49 25.13 19.71
C ASN A 510 -22.29 24.48 18.60
N MET A 511 -23.56 24.86 18.46
CA MET A 511 -24.38 24.54 17.28
C MET A 511 -23.97 25.46 16.12
N GLY A 512 -22.68 25.40 15.76
CA GLY A 512 -22.13 26.12 14.62
C GLY A 512 -22.64 25.55 13.30
N PRO A 513 -22.76 26.37 12.24
CA PRO A 513 -23.01 25.82 10.91
C PRO A 513 -21.87 24.88 10.52
N PHE A 514 -22.19 23.83 9.76
CA PHE A 514 -21.24 22.88 9.20
C PHE A 514 -20.12 23.62 8.46
N SER A 515 -18.95 23.73 9.11
CA SER A 515 -17.87 24.62 8.70
C SER A 515 -16.96 23.89 7.73
N MET A 516 -17.27 23.98 6.44
CA MET A 516 -16.36 23.53 5.40
C MET A 516 -15.14 24.45 5.32
N SER A 517 -13.94 23.87 5.22
CA SER A 517 -12.76 24.57 4.69
C SER A 517 -12.72 24.39 3.16
N GLU A 518 -11.56 24.44 2.52
CA GLU A 518 -11.50 24.36 1.06
C GLU A 518 -11.94 22.96 0.55
N GLY A 519 -12.81 22.96 -0.46
CA GLY A 519 -13.34 21.75 -1.08
C GLY A 519 -14.37 21.01 -0.22
N ILE A 520 -14.02 19.77 0.14
CA ILE A 520 -14.88 18.78 0.81
C ILE A 520 -14.45 18.50 2.26
N ASN A 521 -13.61 19.37 2.81
CA ASN A 521 -13.06 19.26 4.16
C ASN A 521 -13.98 19.88 5.22
N GLN A 522 -14.21 19.18 6.32
CA GLN A 522 -14.85 19.74 7.51
C GLN A 522 -13.78 20.28 8.48
N ARG A 523 -13.98 21.45 9.08
CA ARG A 523 -13.10 21.90 10.17
C ARG A 523 -13.45 21.17 11.47
N VAL A 524 -12.48 20.45 12.03
CA VAL A 524 -12.61 19.63 13.24
C VAL A 524 -11.40 19.86 14.16
N MET A 525 -11.65 20.47 15.31
CA MET A 525 -10.65 20.70 16.36
C MET A 525 -10.24 19.40 17.07
N LEU A 526 -8.95 19.31 17.40
CA LEU A 526 -8.42 18.25 18.26
C LEU A 526 -8.80 18.48 19.74
N PRO A 527 -8.86 17.43 20.58
CA PRO A 527 -9.31 17.54 21.98
C PRO A 527 -8.64 18.64 22.81
N ASP A 528 -7.31 18.78 22.74
CA ASP A 528 -6.55 19.85 23.38
C ASP A 528 -7.04 21.27 23.01
N LYS A 529 -7.51 21.45 21.77
CA LYS A 529 -8.05 22.72 21.27
C LYS A 529 -9.50 22.95 21.71
N VAL A 530 -10.32 21.90 21.78
CA VAL A 530 -11.69 21.96 22.35
C VAL A 530 -11.62 22.37 23.83
N LEU A 531 -10.76 21.71 24.61
CA LEU A 531 -10.55 21.97 26.03
C LEU A 531 -9.99 23.38 26.29
N SER A 532 -8.99 23.83 25.51
CA SER A 532 -8.38 25.15 25.71
C SER A 532 -9.21 26.33 25.17
N SER A 533 -10.08 26.11 24.17
CA SER A 533 -11.01 27.12 23.66
C SER A 533 -12.34 27.20 24.42
N GLY A 534 -12.71 26.13 25.15
CA GLY A 534 -13.97 26.04 25.87
C GLY A 534 -15.19 25.85 24.96
N SER A 535 -15.01 25.33 23.75
CA SER A 535 -16.11 25.18 22.78
C SER A 535 -15.86 24.01 21.82
N GLY A 536 -16.91 23.30 21.44
CA GLY A 536 -16.84 22.26 20.39
C GLY A 536 -18.18 21.97 19.70
N ILE A 537 -18.14 21.51 18.46
CA ILE A 537 -19.29 20.94 17.71
C ILE A 537 -19.41 19.42 17.96
N CYS A 538 -20.44 18.75 17.43
CA CYS A 538 -20.78 17.36 17.79
C CYS A 538 -19.66 16.34 17.54
N ILE A 539 -18.98 16.41 16.40
CA ILE A 539 -17.83 15.54 16.12
C ILE A 539 -16.65 15.85 17.05
N GLU A 540 -16.42 17.11 17.40
CA GLU A 540 -15.33 17.53 18.28
C GLU A 540 -15.57 17.09 19.74
N THR A 541 -16.82 17.16 20.22
CA THR A 541 -17.20 16.62 21.54
C THR A 541 -17.15 15.10 21.55
N ALA A 542 -17.54 14.43 20.46
CA ALA A 542 -17.43 12.98 20.34
C ALA A 542 -15.97 12.50 20.37
N ILE A 543 -15.06 13.13 19.61
CA ILE A 543 -13.62 12.82 19.62
C ILE A 543 -12.99 13.09 21.00
N LEU A 544 -13.32 14.22 21.64
CA LEU A 544 -12.87 14.56 22.99
C LEU A 544 -13.31 13.49 24.00
N PHE A 545 -14.57 13.09 23.95
CA PHE A 545 -15.14 12.10 24.86
C PHE A 545 -14.55 10.70 24.62
N ALA A 546 -14.49 10.24 23.37
CA ALA A 546 -13.88 8.95 23.00
C ALA A 546 -12.40 8.87 23.41
N SER A 547 -11.63 9.95 23.19
CA SER A 547 -10.24 10.04 23.66
C SER A 547 -10.13 9.91 25.19
N ALA A 548 -11.06 10.51 25.94
CA ALA A 548 -11.09 10.39 27.39
C ALA A 548 -11.44 8.97 27.85
N ILE A 549 -12.37 8.28 27.17
CA ILE A 549 -12.74 6.89 27.45
C ILE A 549 -11.57 5.94 27.14
N GLN A 550 -10.95 6.03 25.96
CA GLN A 550 -9.76 5.23 25.63
C GLN A 550 -8.59 5.48 26.61
N SER A 551 -8.42 6.70 27.14
CA SER A 551 -7.43 6.98 28.18
C SER A 551 -7.68 6.24 29.52
N THR A 552 -8.79 5.51 29.64
CA THR A 552 -9.11 4.65 30.79
C THR A 552 -9.08 3.15 30.49
N ASP A 553 -8.55 2.75 29.32
CA ASP A 553 -8.54 1.34 28.85
C ASP A 553 -9.98 0.78 28.71
N MET A 554 -10.92 1.65 28.33
CA MET A 554 -12.32 1.32 28.01
C MET A 554 -12.59 1.49 26.52
N HIS A 555 -13.46 0.63 25.99
CA HIS A 555 -13.78 0.55 24.58
C HIS A 555 -14.86 1.58 24.20
N ALA A 556 -14.57 2.34 23.14
CA ALA A 556 -15.43 3.40 22.61
C ALA A 556 -15.58 3.28 21.10
N MET A 557 -16.76 3.62 20.59
CA MET A 557 -17.02 3.77 19.16
C MET A 557 -17.61 5.14 18.86
N ILE A 558 -17.16 5.79 17.78
CA ILE A 558 -17.75 7.03 17.27
C ILE A 558 -18.85 6.69 16.28
N LEU A 559 -20.04 7.22 16.52
CA LEU A 559 -21.22 7.04 15.66
C LEU A 559 -21.42 8.30 14.81
N PHE A 560 -21.30 8.17 13.50
CA PHE A 560 -21.64 9.20 12.54
C PHE A 560 -23.07 8.98 12.03
N LEU A 561 -23.97 9.84 12.48
CA LEU A 561 -25.38 9.84 12.08
C LEU A 561 -25.60 10.86 10.95
N PRO A 562 -26.74 10.87 10.25
CA PRO A 562 -27.10 11.97 9.35
C PRO A 562 -27.12 13.31 10.10
N GLY A 563 -26.07 14.13 9.91
CA GLY A 563 -25.95 15.46 10.50
C GLY A 563 -25.50 15.55 11.97
N HIS A 564 -25.13 14.44 12.62
CA HIS A 564 -24.74 14.43 14.03
C HIS A 564 -23.63 13.41 14.33
N ALA A 565 -22.97 13.53 15.49
CA ALA A 565 -21.99 12.58 15.97
C ALA A 565 -22.18 12.29 17.46
N GLN A 566 -22.13 11.01 17.83
CA GLN A 566 -22.30 10.52 19.20
C GLN A 566 -21.23 9.46 19.51
N VAL A 567 -21.17 9.00 20.76
CA VAL A 567 -20.24 7.93 21.18
C VAL A 567 -21.04 6.77 21.75
N ALA A 568 -20.68 5.54 21.40
CA ALA A 568 -21.06 4.34 22.14
C ALA A 568 -19.90 3.94 23.05
N VAL A 569 -20.18 3.56 24.29
CA VAL A 569 -19.19 3.03 25.25
C VAL A 569 -19.64 1.66 25.70
N GLU A 570 -18.79 0.64 25.54
CA GLU A 570 -19.12 -0.74 25.92
C GLU A 570 -19.31 -0.83 27.44
N THR A 571 -20.37 -1.49 27.93
CA THR A 571 -20.76 -1.48 29.35
C THR A 571 -19.75 -2.22 30.24
N GLY A 572 -19.05 -3.20 29.68
CA GLY A 572 -17.95 -3.93 30.29
C GLY A 572 -16.99 -4.48 29.23
N TYR A 573 -15.84 -5.00 29.66
CA TYR A 573 -14.89 -5.66 28.76
C TYR A 573 -15.53 -6.87 28.07
N MET A 574 -15.65 -6.84 26.74
CA MET A 574 -16.21 -7.93 25.92
C MET A 574 -17.63 -8.35 26.36
N SER A 575 -18.46 -7.37 26.67
CA SER A 575 -19.88 -7.55 26.99
C SER A 575 -20.79 -7.56 25.76
N GLY A 576 -20.43 -6.86 24.68
CA GLY A 576 -21.28 -6.63 23.51
C GLY A 576 -22.49 -5.72 23.76
N GLU A 577 -22.60 -5.14 24.95
CA GLU A 577 -23.67 -4.22 25.35
C GLU A 577 -23.08 -2.80 25.49
N TYR A 578 -23.83 -1.76 25.11
CA TYR A 578 -23.29 -0.39 25.03
C TYR A 578 -24.24 0.67 25.56
N TYR A 579 -23.66 1.70 26.15
CA TYR A 579 -24.30 2.97 26.42
C TYR A 579 -24.12 3.94 25.24
N LEU A 580 -25.23 4.47 24.71
CA LEU A 580 -25.23 5.62 23.81
C LEU A 580 -25.03 6.91 24.61
N VAL A 581 -24.03 7.71 24.26
CA VAL A 581 -23.67 8.95 24.95
C VAL A 581 -23.91 10.18 24.06
N GLU A 582 -24.76 11.09 24.53
CA GLU A 582 -25.02 12.40 23.91
C GLU A 582 -24.00 13.45 24.37
N THR A 583 -22.81 13.42 23.75
CA THR A 583 -21.68 14.27 24.14
C THR A 583 -21.94 15.78 23.98
N THR A 584 -22.98 16.19 23.24
CA THR A 584 -23.34 17.61 23.06
C THR A 584 -24.16 18.20 24.20
N LEU A 585 -24.53 17.40 25.21
CA LEU A 585 -25.17 17.89 26.43
C LEU A 585 -24.14 18.64 27.32
N LEU A 586 -23.86 19.90 26.95
CA LEU A 586 -22.88 20.77 27.58
C LEU A 586 -23.46 22.19 27.79
N PRO A 587 -23.50 22.73 29.02
CA PRO A 587 -23.03 22.10 30.26
C PRO A 587 -23.95 20.97 30.73
N PHE A 588 -23.35 20.03 31.46
CA PHE A 588 -23.99 18.98 32.23
C PHE A 588 -23.75 19.27 33.73
N ALA A 589 -24.80 19.19 34.55
CA ALA A 589 -24.74 19.40 36.00
C ALA A 589 -24.85 18.09 36.79
N GLY A 590 -25.60 17.11 36.26
CA GLY A 590 -25.78 15.77 36.83
C GLY A 590 -26.46 15.75 38.20
N ASP A 591 -27.24 16.77 38.53
CA ASP A 591 -28.08 16.84 39.72
C ASP A 591 -29.52 16.35 39.50
N GLU A 592 -29.92 16.10 38.25
CA GLU A 592 -31.24 15.61 37.84
C GLU A 592 -31.16 14.30 37.04
N GLU A 593 -31.96 13.29 37.44
CA GLU A 593 -32.08 11.98 36.75
C GLU A 593 -32.47 12.15 35.26
N GLU A 594 -33.37 13.09 34.95
CA GLU A 594 -33.75 13.45 33.57
C GLU A 594 -32.61 14.07 32.75
N GLU A 595 -31.53 14.56 33.38
CA GLU A 595 -30.32 14.98 32.67
C GLU A 595 -29.38 13.80 32.42
N MET A 596 -29.25 12.89 33.38
CA MET A 596 -28.46 11.66 33.26
C MET A 596 -29.02 10.74 32.16
N ASP A 597 -30.34 10.57 32.09
CA ASP A 597 -31.06 9.81 31.04
C ASP A 597 -30.94 10.44 29.64
N ARG A 598 -30.74 11.77 29.56
CA ARG A 598 -30.47 12.47 28.30
C ARG A 598 -29.01 12.33 27.87
N LEU A 599 -28.09 12.24 28.82
CA LEU A 599 -26.67 12.02 28.54
C LEU A 599 -26.40 10.58 28.11
N VAL A 600 -26.88 9.60 28.89
CA VAL A 600 -26.50 8.20 28.77
C VAL A 600 -27.75 7.34 28.63
N ARG A 601 -27.85 6.62 27.51
CA ARG A 601 -28.97 5.72 27.22
C ARG A 601 -28.46 4.30 27.01
N TYR A 602 -29.00 3.36 27.76
CA TYR A 602 -28.86 1.94 27.42
C TYR A 602 -29.76 1.61 26.22
N LEU A 603 -29.27 0.81 25.29
CA LEU A 603 -30.05 0.24 24.19
C LEU A 603 -29.76 -1.26 24.12
N THR A 604 -30.82 -2.06 23.96
CA THR A 604 -30.70 -3.49 23.64
C THR A 604 -30.17 -3.70 22.21
N ALA A 605 -29.69 -4.91 21.88
CA ALA A 605 -29.22 -5.22 20.53
C ALA A 605 -30.28 -4.99 19.42
N ASP A 606 -31.56 -5.26 19.69
CA ASP A 606 -32.66 -4.98 18.76
C ASP A 606 -32.86 -3.46 18.55
N GLU A 607 -32.70 -2.67 19.61
CA GLU A 607 -32.78 -1.20 19.56
C GLU A 607 -31.56 -0.58 18.88
N TRP A 608 -30.35 -1.10 19.15
CA TRP A 608 -29.13 -0.74 18.42
C TRP A 608 -29.26 -1.04 16.93
N THR A 609 -29.78 -2.20 16.54
CA THR A 609 -30.00 -2.55 15.13
C THR A 609 -30.92 -1.54 14.44
N GLN A 610 -32.07 -1.22 15.06
CA GLN A 610 -33.00 -0.20 14.53
C GLN A 610 -32.37 1.20 14.49
N TYR A 611 -31.63 1.58 15.51
CA TYR A 611 -30.98 2.88 15.62
C TYR A 611 -29.84 3.05 14.60
N LEU A 612 -29.12 1.99 14.26
CA LEU A 612 -28.11 2.01 13.19
C LEU A 612 -28.74 2.08 11.79
N GLU A 613 -29.95 1.55 11.59
CA GLU A 613 -30.67 1.64 10.31
C GLU A 613 -31.31 3.03 10.06
N ASP A 614 -31.94 3.62 11.08
CA ASP A 614 -32.57 4.96 11.00
C ASP A 614 -32.53 5.66 12.37
N PRO A 615 -31.43 6.38 12.71
CA PRO A 615 -31.23 6.99 14.03
C PRO A 615 -32.31 8.02 14.40
N TRP A 616 -32.98 8.58 13.40
CA TRP A 616 -33.94 9.67 13.53
C TRP A 616 -35.40 9.22 13.33
N GLY A 617 -35.63 8.02 12.79
CA GLY A 617 -36.96 7.49 12.48
C GLY A 617 -37.66 8.25 11.34
N ASP A 618 -36.91 8.96 10.50
CA ASP A 618 -37.41 9.82 9.42
C ASP A 618 -36.94 9.39 8.02
N GLY A 619 -36.13 8.32 7.92
CA GLY A 619 -35.59 7.80 6.68
C GLY A 619 -34.44 8.61 6.09
N SER A 620 -33.79 9.50 6.86
CA SER A 620 -32.64 10.29 6.41
C SER A 620 -31.34 9.47 6.22
N GLY A 621 -31.28 8.24 6.74
CA GLY A 621 -30.23 7.26 6.48
C GLY A 621 -29.63 6.63 7.74
N GLY A 622 -28.91 5.53 7.56
CA GLY A 622 -28.26 4.81 8.67
C GLY A 622 -27.00 5.47 9.21
N ALA A 623 -26.52 4.93 10.33
CA ALA A 623 -25.28 5.34 10.99
C ALA A 623 -24.04 4.65 10.39
N TYR A 624 -22.90 5.31 10.49
CA TYR A 624 -21.58 4.72 10.31
C TYR A 624 -20.87 4.63 11.66
N VAL A 625 -20.23 3.49 11.94
CA VAL A 625 -19.68 3.12 13.24
C VAL A 625 -18.17 2.98 13.09
N VAL A 626 -17.43 3.89 13.71
CA VAL A 626 -15.97 3.80 13.79
C VAL A 626 -15.60 3.26 15.18
N ASP A 627 -15.16 2.02 15.22
CA ASP A 627 -14.49 1.44 16.38
C ASP A 627 -13.14 2.16 16.61
N CYS A 628 -12.93 2.70 17.81
CA CYS A 628 -11.75 3.49 18.13
C CYS A 628 -10.46 2.66 18.25
N ASP A 629 -10.56 1.34 18.44
CA ASP A 629 -9.41 0.44 18.63
C ASP A 629 -8.80 0.02 17.27
N LEU A 630 -9.51 0.25 16.16
CA LEU A 630 -8.98 0.16 14.80
C LEU A 630 -7.86 1.18 14.51
N VAL A 631 -7.63 2.17 15.40
CA VAL A 631 -6.56 3.17 15.28
C VAL A 631 -5.19 2.53 15.00
N HIS A 632 -4.87 1.41 15.67
CA HIS A 632 -3.61 0.70 15.48
C HIS A 632 -3.58 -0.18 14.24
N VAL A 633 -4.72 -0.79 13.90
CA VAL A 633 -4.90 -1.68 12.74
C VAL A 633 -4.73 -0.91 11.42
N LEU A 634 -5.27 0.31 11.38
CA LEU A 634 -5.23 1.19 10.20
C LEU A 634 -4.00 2.13 10.18
N GLY A 635 -3.06 1.99 11.13
CA GLY A 635 -1.81 2.77 11.16
C GLY A 635 -1.99 4.26 11.49
N PHE A 636 -3.11 4.64 12.12
CA PHE A 636 -3.34 6.00 12.57
C PHE A 636 -2.52 6.30 13.83
N LYS A 637 -1.99 7.52 13.88
CA LYS A 637 -1.28 8.06 15.03
C LYS A 637 -1.43 9.57 15.02
N ALA A 638 -2.06 10.10 16.06
CA ALA A 638 -2.19 11.54 16.23
C ALA A 638 -0.83 12.24 16.15
N ILE A 639 -0.77 13.35 15.40
CA ILE A 639 0.39 14.23 15.40
C ILE A 639 0.48 14.91 16.76
N GLY A 640 1.60 14.70 17.45
CA GLY A 640 2.02 15.57 18.54
C GLY A 640 2.47 16.92 17.95
N TYR A 641 1.64 17.94 18.07
CA TYR A 641 1.96 19.32 17.72
C TYR A 641 1.95 20.19 19.00
N LYS A 642 2.99 21.00 19.18
CA LYS A 642 3.16 21.96 20.29
C LYS A 642 3.85 23.23 19.78
#